data_AF-A0A356KMX5-F1
#
_entry.id   AF-A0A356KMX5-F1
#
_cell.length_a   1.000
_cell.length_b   1.000
_cell.length_c   1.000
_cell.angle_alpha   90.00
_cell.angle_beta   90.00
_cell.angle_gamma   90.00
#
_symmetry.space_group_name_H-M   'P 1'
#
loop_
_entity.id
_entity.type
_entity.pdbx_description
1 polymer ?
#
loop_
_entity_poly.entity_id
_entity_poly.type
_entity_poly.pdbx_seq_one_letter_code
_entity_poly.pdbx_strand_id
1 'polypeptide(L)'
;LARDAFKTSRYASDPWFKAILEFLARPEVVAAFAERKKEVEKGGPVVRRRVVPQPEGGTQRNDWGANWSERFLALEAEFKQAKDDERANVVNQLVELLKETESLARSNHATCVEIVEFFDEHPRVFKDTAPLVEPLKRHHELYFKGQLARATGPATLQALDRWCADKGYEAWRAQLRPLLRVVAMGGKANRGREKKREGRAAAREAVAKFSDKRLGIVVEGFTDLLDWMQKKGFAPKPIKDELDAIFTRGVERAGDPVAGSRLRDRLARLEHKLGDDASSEEKTFRKLLGNVIKEAVNRSLKAVEKCVAVGEVGLAFDLFAYVLQLDPENDRAHKGLGHIKVNGKWLRRFLAQRLQAGYAWDSKVCWRKVGQDERYAKGEVYVTQSNSWEPLSSANQKHSNPNDPWVIKTEHFELRSTADLAVTAQVAERLEAFYLQLFRQYDLFFMDKGGAKLIFGISPSQNKPLVVNFYRDQGQFKAHANPTTDWAAGFYSGGQHASFFYASGGWTTLQHEIVHQILGETSPGHAEAWLAEGAAVYLEDAFFRDGVLTLGERQHHRRIVTYESMERSGGKEHKLLDMIKFRTSQDWDSGDISKNYRGAGAVVYFLCNFDGGRYRGDFIEYLRAAYNGQRPKLSDFFGMPERVLDLLMRRFYDPNAKLDIPGGAGASAEDLSAAIDALKKTAGKSKPDLDQIAASFDLVRNALAGVETKEAEKQAKVAVKTLSKMRKKQARVVEKAIKAATGGKVLVERLQRLQAL
;
A
#
# COMPACT_ATOMS: atom_id res chain seq x y z
N LEU A 1 -22.46 29.24 16.73
CA LEU A 1 -21.31 29.56 15.86
C LEU A 1 -20.95 28.41 14.92
N ALA A 2 -20.19 27.38 15.33
CA ALA A 2 -19.83 26.27 14.41
C ALA A 2 -21.07 25.61 13.78
N ARG A 3 -22.07 25.26 14.60
CA ARG A 3 -23.37 24.74 14.15
C ARG A 3 -24.06 25.64 13.10
N ASP A 4 -24.00 26.95 13.27
CA ASP A 4 -24.70 27.91 12.40
C ASP A 4 -23.92 28.18 11.10
N ALA A 5 -22.58 28.17 11.18
CA ALA A 5 -21.70 28.15 10.01
C ALA A 5 -21.87 26.87 9.17
N PHE A 6 -22.16 25.74 9.82
CA PHE A 6 -22.43 24.47 9.12
C PHE A 6 -23.79 24.44 8.43
N LYS A 7 -24.84 24.98 9.06
CA LYS A 7 -26.18 25.09 8.47
C LYS A 7 -26.23 25.91 7.18
N THR A 8 -25.28 26.83 7.00
CA THR A 8 -25.17 27.71 5.83
C THR A 8 -24.13 27.22 4.81
N SER A 9 -23.48 26.08 5.07
CA SER A 9 -22.45 25.53 4.18
C SER A 9 -23.05 24.72 3.02
N ARG A 10 -22.28 24.57 1.93
CA ARG A 10 -22.62 23.72 0.77
C ARG A 10 -22.81 22.23 1.10
N TYR A 11 -22.46 21.80 2.31
CA TYR A 11 -22.57 20.41 2.78
C TYR A 11 -23.85 20.13 3.55
N ALA A 12 -24.75 21.12 3.69
CA ALA A 12 -25.98 20.99 4.48
C ALA A 12 -26.94 19.89 3.95
N SER A 13 -26.81 19.46 2.69
CA SER A 13 -27.63 18.43 2.07
C SER A 13 -27.03 17.00 2.13
N ASP A 14 -25.84 16.83 2.69
CA ASP A 14 -25.19 15.52 2.76
C ASP A 14 -25.79 14.65 3.90
N PRO A 15 -26.20 13.39 3.64
CA PRO A 15 -26.83 12.52 4.63
C PRO A 15 -25.98 12.24 5.88
N TRP A 16 -24.66 12.17 5.75
CA TRP A 16 -23.75 11.96 6.87
C TRP A 16 -23.72 13.20 7.77
N PHE A 17 -23.75 14.39 7.18
CA PHE A 17 -23.80 15.65 7.93
C PHE A 17 -25.16 15.89 8.59
N LYS A 18 -26.26 15.45 7.95
CA LYS A 18 -27.58 15.44 8.56
C LYS A 18 -27.60 14.59 9.83
N ALA A 19 -27.00 13.39 9.79
CA ALA A 19 -26.88 12.52 10.96
C ALA A 19 -26.05 13.15 12.11
N ILE A 20 -25.00 13.92 11.79
CA ILE A 20 -24.21 14.66 12.78
C ILE A 20 -25.04 15.79 13.41
N LEU A 21 -25.80 16.54 12.61
CA LEU A 21 -26.67 17.60 13.13
C LEU A 21 -27.79 17.03 14.01
N GLU A 22 -28.36 15.90 13.62
CA GLU A 22 -29.34 15.16 14.43
C GLU A 22 -28.73 14.67 15.75
N PHE A 23 -27.51 14.12 15.73
CA PHE A 23 -26.78 13.73 16.94
C PHE A 23 -26.50 14.92 17.86
N LEU A 24 -25.99 16.03 17.32
CA LEU A 24 -25.70 17.25 18.09
C LEU A 24 -26.97 17.95 18.61
N ALA A 25 -28.13 17.69 18.00
CA ALA A 25 -29.41 18.21 18.45
C ALA A 25 -30.09 17.33 19.51
N ARG A 26 -29.57 16.13 19.79
CA ARG A 26 -30.15 15.25 20.82
C ARG A 26 -30.13 15.92 22.19
N PRO A 27 -31.22 15.84 22.97
CA PRO A 27 -31.33 16.52 24.26
C PRO A 27 -30.17 16.20 25.22
N GLU A 28 -29.72 14.95 25.25
CA GLU A 28 -28.62 14.49 26.11
C GLU A 28 -27.27 15.11 25.72
N VAL A 29 -27.02 15.31 24.43
CA VAL A 29 -25.79 15.95 23.93
C VAL A 29 -25.82 17.44 24.26
N VAL A 30 -26.96 18.10 24.02
CA VAL A 30 -27.15 19.52 24.37
C VAL A 30 -27.00 19.75 25.87
N ALA A 31 -27.58 18.88 26.70
CA ALA A 31 -27.45 18.91 28.15
C ALA A 31 -25.99 18.73 28.59
N ALA A 32 -25.27 17.76 28.03
CA ALA A 32 -23.85 17.55 28.31
C ALA A 32 -22.98 18.76 27.95
N PHE A 33 -23.25 19.43 26.82
CA PHE A 33 -22.54 20.67 26.45
C PHE A 33 -22.89 21.84 27.38
N ALA A 34 -24.15 21.95 27.82
CA ALA A 34 -24.57 22.99 28.75
C ALA A 34 -23.99 22.78 30.16
N GLU A 35 -23.95 21.53 30.63
CA GLU A 35 -23.31 21.14 31.87
C GLU A 35 -21.80 21.40 31.82
N ARG A 36 -21.15 20.99 30.73
CA ARG A 36 -19.73 21.28 30.50
C ARG A 36 -19.44 22.77 30.45
N LYS A 37 -20.32 23.57 29.85
CA LYS A 37 -20.22 25.03 29.85
C LYS A 37 -20.28 25.59 31.28
N LYS A 38 -21.22 25.12 32.10
CA LYS A 38 -21.32 25.49 33.53
C LYS A 38 -20.08 25.08 34.32
N GLU A 39 -19.52 23.90 34.05
CA GLU A 39 -18.26 23.46 34.66
C GLU A 39 -17.11 24.40 34.30
N VAL A 40 -16.99 24.78 33.02
CA VAL A 40 -15.96 25.70 32.53
C VAL A 40 -16.13 27.09 33.15
N GLU A 41 -17.36 27.60 33.25
CA GLU A 41 -17.68 28.89 33.87
C GLU A 41 -17.38 28.89 35.39
N LYS A 42 -17.45 27.74 36.05
CA LYS A 42 -17.10 27.56 37.47
C LYS A 42 -15.61 27.25 37.71
N GLY A 43 -14.76 27.36 36.69
CA GLY A 43 -13.32 27.08 36.81
C GLY A 43 -12.96 25.59 36.83
N GLY A 44 -13.88 24.71 36.43
CA GLY A 44 -13.62 23.29 36.25
C GLY A 44 -12.54 23.04 35.17
N PRO A 45 -11.85 21.88 35.22
CA PRO A 45 -10.72 21.61 34.36
C PRO A 45 -11.16 21.58 32.90
N VAL A 46 -10.88 22.66 32.17
CA VAL A 46 -10.98 22.69 30.71
C VAL A 46 -10.03 21.61 30.20
N VAL A 47 -10.50 20.68 29.37
CA VAL A 47 -9.62 19.80 28.60
C VAL A 47 -8.92 20.72 27.60
N ARG A 48 -7.87 21.38 28.09
CA ARG A 48 -6.96 22.13 27.26
C ARG A 48 -6.27 21.04 26.44
N ARG A 49 -6.61 20.95 25.16
CA ARG A 49 -5.59 20.60 24.15
C ARG A 49 -4.36 21.37 24.57
N ARG A 50 -3.22 20.72 24.77
CA ARG A 50 -1.99 21.30 25.34
C ARG A 50 -1.56 22.50 24.49
N VAL A 51 -2.21 23.65 24.71
CA VAL A 51 -1.82 24.95 24.22
C VAL A 51 -0.85 25.41 25.29
N VAL A 52 0.42 25.34 24.93
CA VAL A 52 1.52 25.96 25.65
C VAL A 52 1.07 27.37 26.06
N PRO A 53 1.24 27.80 27.33
CA PRO A 53 0.79 29.12 27.76
C PRO A 53 1.41 30.18 26.85
N GLN A 54 0.58 31.06 26.28
CA GLN A 54 1.12 32.27 25.68
C GLN A 54 1.61 33.17 26.81
N PRO A 55 2.88 33.59 26.80
CA PRO A 55 3.34 34.64 27.70
C PRO A 55 2.68 35.95 27.25
N GLU A 56 2.14 36.69 28.23
CA GLU A 56 1.66 38.05 28.01
C GLU A 56 2.87 38.96 27.78
N GLY A 57 3.19 39.19 26.51
CA GLY A 57 4.26 40.06 26.05
C GLY A 57 4.35 39.96 24.53
N GLY A 58 4.06 41.07 23.85
CA GLY A 58 3.94 41.13 22.39
C GLY A 58 5.26 40.91 21.64
N THR A 59 5.69 39.66 21.51
CA THR A 59 6.65 39.23 20.48
C THR A 59 5.90 38.42 19.44
N GLN A 60 6.05 38.83 18.17
CA GLN A 60 5.56 38.13 16.99
C GLN A 60 5.80 36.62 17.14
N ARG A 61 4.78 35.80 16.83
CA ARG A 61 5.01 34.39 16.54
C ARG A 61 5.93 34.34 15.33
N ASN A 62 7.23 34.18 15.54
CA ASN A 62 8.12 33.81 14.45
C ASN A 62 7.68 32.40 13.98
N ASP A 63 7.84 32.12 12.70
CA ASP A 63 7.63 30.83 12.04
C ASP A 63 8.67 29.77 12.50
N TRP A 64 8.88 29.62 13.81
CA TRP A 64 9.99 28.86 14.42
C TRP A 64 10.12 27.42 13.92
N GLY A 65 9.02 26.78 13.51
CA GLY A 65 9.06 25.40 13.00
C GLY A 65 9.64 25.24 11.60
N ALA A 66 9.67 26.29 10.77
CA ALA A 66 10.04 26.19 9.35
C ALA A 66 11.49 26.58 9.03
N ASN A 67 12.24 27.18 9.97
CA ASN A 67 13.57 27.74 9.70
C ASN A 67 14.69 27.21 10.61
N TRP A 68 14.48 26.12 11.34
CA TRP A 68 15.49 25.58 12.27
C TRP A 68 16.80 25.22 11.55
N SER A 69 16.73 24.73 10.31
CA SER A 69 17.90 24.39 9.49
C SER A 69 18.68 25.64 9.07
N GLU A 70 18.00 26.69 8.61
CA GLU A 70 18.63 27.98 8.29
C GLU A 70 19.29 28.61 9.52
N ARG A 71 18.62 28.57 10.68
CA ARG A 71 19.19 29.03 11.96
C ARG A 71 20.41 28.20 12.35
N PHE A 72 20.38 26.89 12.15
CA PHE A 72 21.54 26.04 12.39
C PHE A 72 22.71 26.43 11.48
N LEU A 73 22.48 26.63 10.18
CA LEU A 73 23.53 27.05 9.23
C LEU A 73 24.13 28.40 9.60
N ALA A 74 23.29 29.36 10.02
CA ALA A 74 23.75 30.66 10.50
C ALA A 74 24.64 30.51 11.75
N LEU A 75 24.18 29.75 12.76
CA LEU A 75 24.95 29.48 13.98
C LEU A 75 26.22 28.67 13.71
N GLU A 76 26.20 27.74 12.75
CA GLU A 76 27.39 27.02 12.30
C GLU A 76 28.41 27.97 11.66
N ALA A 77 27.94 28.89 10.80
CA ALA A 77 28.81 29.89 10.18
C ALA A 77 29.41 30.83 11.24
N GLU A 78 28.61 31.29 12.21
CA GLU A 78 29.08 32.06 13.36
C GLU A 78 30.09 31.27 14.19
N PHE A 79 29.82 30.00 14.49
CA PHE A 79 30.72 29.13 15.26
C PHE A 79 32.10 28.96 14.59
N LYS A 80 32.13 28.92 13.25
CA LYS A 80 33.36 28.85 12.45
C LYS A 80 34.16 30.15 12.47
N GLN A 81 33.50 31.30 12.64
CA GLN A 81 34.11 32.63 12.63
C GLN A 81 34.44 33.16 14.03
N ALA A 82 33.73 32.70 15.06
CA ALA A 82 33.84 33.16 16.44
C ALA A 82 35.23 32.86 17.03
N LYS A 83 35.75 33.82 17.80
CA LYS A 83 36.92 33.61 18.68
C LYS A 83 36.54 32.71 19.86
N ASP A 84 37.54 32.21 20.59
CA ASP A 84 37.30 31.26 21.70
C ASP A 84 36.38 31.82 22.79
N ASP A 85 36.43 33.12 23.06
CA ASP A 85 35.58 33.83 24.03
C ASP A 85 34.13 34.02 23.54
N GLU A 86 33.93 34.23 22.23
CA GLU A 86 32.60 34.37 21.60
C GLU A 86 31.93 33.01 21.35
N ARG A 87 32.74 31.96 21.15
CA ARG A 87 32.27 30.60 20.82
C ARG A 87 31.33 30.05 21.87
N ALA A 88 31.55 30.36 23.15
CA ALA A 88 30.67 29.92 24.24
C ALA A 88 29.21 30.37 24.05
N ASN A 89 28.99 31.60 23.58
CA ASN A 89 27.64 32.11 23.34
C ASN A 89 26.97 31.39 22.15
N VAL A 90 27.70 31.19 21.05
CA VAL A 90 27.18 30.45 19.88
C VAL A 90 26.85 29.00 20.26
N VAL A 91 27.68 28.36 21.07
CA VAL A 91 27.43 27.01 21.60
C VAL A 91 26.14 26.97 22.42
N ASN A 92 25.90 27.96 23.29
CA ASN A 92 24.65 28.02 24.05
C ASN A 92 23.43 28.16 23.13
N GLN A 93 23.52 28.98 22.09
CA GLN A 93 22.44 29.12 21.10
C GLN A 93 22.19 27.81 20.32
N LEU A 94 23.25 27.11 19.94
CA LEU A 94 23.16 25.78 19.32
C LEU A 94 22.53 24.75 20.26
N VAL A 95 22.85 24.78 21.57
CA VAL A 95 22.20 23.90 22.57
C VAL A 95 20.69 24.18 22.66
N GLU A 96 20.28 25.45 22.68
CA GLU A 96 18.85 25.79 22.72
C GLU A 96 18.14 25.40 21.43
N LEU A 97 18.75 25.61 20.27
CA LEU A 97 18.23 25.13 18.99
C LEU A 97 18.08 23.60 18.98
N LEU A 98 19.04 22.86 19.52
CA LEU A 98 18.95 21.40 19.63
C LEU A 98 17.80 20.97 20.56
N LYS A 99 17.53 21.67 21.66
CA LYS A 99 16.37 21.38 22.52
C LYS A 99 15.05 21.61 21.78
N GLU A 100 14.98 22.67 20.99
CA GLU A 100 13.83 22.98 20.14
C GLU A 100 13.58 21.88 19.10
N THR A 101 14.62 21.50 18.34
CA THR A 101 14.53 20.43 17.33
C THR A 101 14.26 19.07 17.95
N GLU A 102 14.70 18.81 19.19
CA GLU A 102 14.38 17.58 19.91
C GLU A 102 12.86 17.46 20.16
N SER A 103 12.21 18.58 20.51
CA SER A 103 10.75 18.62 20.66
C SER A 103 10.03 18.36 19.34
N LEU A 104 10.53 18.92 18.23
CA LEU A 104 10.00 18.65 16.88
C LEU A 104 10.16 17.17 16.50
N ALA A 105 11.35 16.60 16.71
CA ALA A 105 11.68 15.21 16.43
C ALA A 105 10.81 14.22 17.22
N ARG A 106 10.40 14.57 18.46
CA ARG A 106 9.47 13.76 19.28
C ARG A 106 8.05 13.74 18.73
N SER A 107 7.63 14.79 18.03
CA SER A 107 6.26 14.94 17.54
C SER A 107 6.00 14.15 16.25
N ASN A 108 7.02 14.02 15.40
CA ASN A 108 6.92 13.37 14.10
C ASN A 108 8.26 12.72 13.74
N HIS A 109 8.22 11.43 13.40
CA HIS A 109 9.44 10.72 13.02
C HIS A 109 10.00 11.18 11.68
N ALA A 110 9.17 11.59 10.71
CA ALA A 110 9.68 12.12 9.44
C ALA A 110 10.56 13.36 9.68
N THR A 111 10.09 14.26 10.54
CA THR A 111 10.86 15.42 11.02
C THR A 111 12.12 15.00 11.79
N CYS A 112 12.05 13.94 12.61
CA CYS A 112 13.23 13.38 13.29
C CYS A 112 14.30 12.88 12.30
N VAL A 113 13.89 12.19 11.23
CA VAL A 113 14.79 11.73 10.16
C VAL A 113 15.46 12.93 9.49
N GLU A 114 14.68 13.92 9.06
CA GLU A 114 15.18 15.14 8.44
C GLU A 114 16.22 15.87 9.32
N ILE A 115 15.92 16.03 10.62
CA ILE A 115 16.82 16.67 11.58
C ILE A 115 18.13 15.89 11.73
N VAL A 116 18.05 14.57 11.88
CA VAL A 116 19.24 13.73 12.10
C VAL A 116 20.10 13.65 10.84
N GLU A 117 19.50 13.48 9.66
CA GLU A 117 20.22 13.49 8.39
C GLU A 117 20.93 14.83 8.18
N PHE A 118 20.25 15.94 8.45
CA PHE A 118 20.84 17.27 8.37
C PHE A 118 22.01 17.46 9.36
N PHE A 119 21.88 17.06 10.63
CA PHE A 119 23.00 17.16 11.57
C PHE A 119 24.17 16.23 11.20
N ASP A 120 23.88 15.07 10.60
CA ASP A 120 24.88 14.12 10.12
C ASP A 120 25.67 14.65 8.90
N GLU A 121 25.06 15.51 8.08
CA GLU A 121 25.72 16.23 6.99
C GLU A 121 26.63 17.38 7.47
N HIS A 122 26.41 17.87 8.70
CA HIS A 122 27.14 18.97 9.32
C HIS A 122 27.93 18.56 10.59
N PRO A 123 28.79 17.52 10.53
CA PRO A 123 29.40 16.92 11.73
C PRO A 123 30.44 17.82 12.41
N ARG A 124 30.95 18.85 11.71
CA ARG A 124 32.09 19.66 12.18
C ARG A 124 31.80 20.42 13.47
N VAL A 125 30.58 20.94 13.62
CA VAL A 125 30.17 21.70 14.81
C VAL A 125 30.17 20.82 16.08
N PHE A 126 29.91 19.52 15.91
CA PHE A 126 29.75 18.58 17.01
C PHE A 126 31.05 17.89 17.45
N LYS A 127 32.03 17.74 16.55
CA LYS A 127 33.22 16.90 16.76
C LYS A 127 34.07 17.34 17.97
N ASP A 128 34.19 18.65 18.19
CA ASP A 128 35.11 19.22 19.18
C ASP A 128 34.39 20.07 20.24
N THR A 129 33.05 19.95 20.34
CA THR A 129 32.21 20.81 21.20
C THR A 129 31.44 19.96 22.20
N ALA A 130 32.05 19.65 23.34
CA ALA A 130 31.47 18.75 24.36
C ALA A 130 30.01 19.07 24.75
N PRO A 131 29.58 20.34 24.93
CA PRO A 131 28.19 20.66 25.25
C PRO A 131 27.15 20.22 24.20
N LEU A 132 27.54 20.03 22.93
CA LEU A 132 26.64 19.67 21.84
C LEU A 132 26.52 18.14 21.63
N VAL A 133 27.46 17.36 22.17
CA VAL A 133 27.53 15.90 21.96
C VAL A 133 26.30 15.18 22.55
N GLU A 134 25.95 15.47 23.80
CA GLU A 134 24.80 14.82 24.45
C GLU A 134 23.45 15.22 23.84
N PRO A 135 23.18 16.51 23.53
CA PRO A 135 22.00 16.88 22.75
C PRO A 135 21.89 16.18 21.39
N LEU A 136 22.98 16.08 20.61
CA LEU A 136 22.98 15.36 19.35
C LEU A 136 22.65 13.87 19.56
N LYS A 137 23.28 13.24 20.56
CA LYS A 137 23.02 11.83 20.92
C LYS A 137 21.55 11.57 21.28
N ARG A 138 20.84 12.52 21.90
CA ARG A 138 19.39 12.41 22.15
C ARG A 138 18.57 12.39 20.85
N HIS A 139 18.95 13.17 19.84
CA HIS A 139 18.31 13.10 18.52
C HIS A 139 18.57 11.75 17.86
N HIS A 140 19.82 11.28 17.91
CA HIS A 140 20.19 9.96 17.43
C HIS A 140 19.42 8.84 18.16
N GLU A 141 19.16 8.98 19.47
CA GLU A 141 18.36 8.01 20.22
C GLU A 141 16.89 8.02 19.76
N LEU A 142 16.31 9.19 19.53
CA LEU A 142 14.95 9.33 18.98
C LEU A 142 14.85 8.72 17.59
N TYR A 143 15.84 8.99 16.73
CA TYR A 143 15.96 8.39 15.40
C TYR A 143 16.08 6.88 15.50
N PHE A 144 17.01 6.37 16.32
CA PHE A 144 17.21 4.93 16.53
C PHE A 144 15.92 4.25 16.99
N LYS A 145 15.25 4.76 18.03
CA LYS A 145 13.99 4.19 18.52
C LYS A 145 12.89 4.22 17.45
N GLY A 146 12.77 5.33 16.73
CA GLY A 146 11.80 5.50 15.65
C GLY A 146 12.06 4.59 14.45
N GLN A 147 13.32 4.43 14.05
CA GLN A 147 13.73 3.55 12.97
C GLN A 147 13.64 2.09 13.38
N LEU A 148 14.06 1.75 14.60
CA LEU A 148 13.91 0.40 15.14
C LEU A 148 12.45 -0.03 15.09
N ALA A 149 11.53 0.84 15.52
CA ALA A 149 10.10 0.56 15.46
C ALA A 149 9.55 0.37 14.03
N ARG A 150 10.19 0.96 13.01
CA ARG A 150 9.82 0.86 11.59
C ARG A 150 10.58 -0.22 10.82
N ALA A 151 11.71 -0.69 11.37
CA ALA A 151 12.52 -1.75 10.81
C ALA A 151 11.80 -3.08 10.98
N THR A 152 11.09 -3.45 9.94
CA THR A 152 10.14 -4.58 9.91
C THR A 152 10.70 -5.79 9.17
N GLY A 153 11.88 -5.69 8.56
CA GLY A 153 12.49 -6.80 7.84
C GLY A 153 13.99 -6.68 7.66
N PRO A 154 14.58 -7.60 6.88
CA PRO A 154 16.04 -7.76 6.82
C PRO A 154 16.78 -6.51 6.34
N ALA A 155 16.31 -5.85 5.28
CA ALA A 155 17.03 -4.72 4.70
C ALA A 155 16.99 -3.49 5.61
N THR A 156 15.82 -3.19 6.18
CA THR A 156 15.64 -2.07 7.12
C THR A 156 16.41 -2.29 8.42
N LEU A 157 16.47 -3.52 8.95
CA LEU A 157 17.29 -3.85 10.12
C LEU A 157 18.79 -3.74 9.84
N GLN A 158 19.26 -4.20 8.67
CA GLN A 158 20.65 -4.09 8.26
C GLN A 158 21.07 -2.64 7.97
N ALA A 159 20.17 -1.82 7.43
CA ALA A 159 20.42 -0.39 7.26
C ALA A 159 20.59 0.31 8.62
N LEU A 160 19.74 -0.03 9.59
CA LEU A 160 19.85 0.53 10.94
C LEU A 160 21.12 0.05 11.67
N ASP A 161 21.54 -1.22 11.50
CA ASP A 161 22.80 -1.70 12.08
C ASP A 161 24.02 -1.00 11.50
N ARG A 162 24.04 -0.78 10.18
CA ARG A 162 25.10 -0.01 9.51
C ARG A 162 25.14 1.42 10.04
N TRP A 163 24.00 2.10 10.12
CA TRP A 163 23.93 3.45 10.70
C TRP A 163 24.45 3.46 12.15
N CYS A 164 24.06 2.51 12.99
CA CYS A 164 24.59 2.42 14.35
C CYS A 164 26.10 2.16 14.38
N ALA A 165 26.65 1.35 13.46
CA ALA A 165 28.08 1.10 13.34
C ALA A 165 28.84 2.36 12.92
N ASP A 166 28.34 3.07 11.90
CA ASP A 166 28.93 4.31 11.39
C ASP A 166 28.96 5.42 12.45
N LYS A 167 27.99 5.42 13.38
CA LYS A 167 27.92 6.36 14.51
C LYS A 167 28.59 5.86 15.80
N GLY A 168 29.17 4.65 15.81
CA GLY A 168 29.83 4.08 16.97
C GLY A 168 28.89 3.68 18.12
N TYR A 169 27.61 3.42 17.85
CA TYR A 169 26.59 3.07 18.85
C TYR A 169 26.48 1.57 19.12
N GLU A 170 27.54 0.98 19.68
CA GLU A 170 27.59 -0.47 19.98
C GLU A 170 26.48 -0.96 20.92
N ALA A 171 26.06 -0.14 21.89
CA ALA A 171 24.94 -0.47 22.77
C ALA A 171 23.61 -0.64 22.01
N TRP A 172 23.39 0.15 20.94
CA TRP A 172 22.20 0.06 20.11
C TRP A 172 22.30 -1.09 19.10
N ARG A 173 23.49 -1.36 18.57
CA ARG A 173 23.75 -2.57 17.78
C ARG A 173 23.46 -3.84 18.57
N ALA A 174 23.84 -3.88 19.85
CA ALA A 174 23.53 -5.01 20.72
C ALA A 174 22.02 -5.30 20.79
N GLN A 175 21.16 -4.27 20.70
CA GLN A 175 19.70 -4.43 20.63
C GLN A 175 19.22 -4.98 19.28
N LEU A 176 19.94 -4.71 18.19
CA LEU A 176 19.63 -5.21 16.84
C LEU A 176 20.10 -6.64 16.60
N ARG A 177 21.22 -7.07 17.22
CA ARG A 177 21.84 -8.38 16.99
C ARG A 177 20.86 -9.56 17.07
N PRO A 178 19.93 -9.64 18.04
CA PRO A 178 18.95 -10.72 18.07
C PRO A 178 18.04 -10.72 16.83
N LEU A 179 17.55 -9.54 16.41
CA LEU A 179 16.72 -9.39 15.21
C LEU A 179 17.50 -9.74 13.93
N LEU A 180 18.75 -9.31 13.85
CA LEU A 180 19.65 -9.64 12.73
C LEU A 180 19.94 -11.14 12.64
N ARG A 181 20.14 -11.82 13.78
CA ARG A 181 20.27 -13.28 13.84
C ARG A 181 19.00 -13.96 13.29
N VAL A 182 17.81 -13.46 13.65
CA VAL A 182 16.53 -13.99 13.15
C VAL A 182 16.44 -13.92 11.63
N VAL A 183 16.75 -12.76 11.04
CA VAL A 183 16.67 -12.60 9.58
C VAL A 183 17.81 -13.31 8.84
N ALA A 184 18.98 -13.48 9.47
CA ALA A 184 20.12 -14.20 8.91
C ALA A 184 19.89 -15.72 8.81
N MET A 185 18.87 -16.27 9.47
CA MET A 185 18.48 -17.67 9.30
C MET A 185 17.94 -17.98 7.88
N GLY A 186 17.72 -16.97 7.05
CA GLY A 186 17.41 -17.15 5.63
C GLY A 186 18.57 -17.82 4.88
N GLY A 187 18.34 -19.03 4.37
CA GLY A 187 19.38 -19.81 3.71
C GLY A 187 19.94 -19.15 2.43
N LYS A 188 21.16 -19.55 2.05
CA LYS A 188 21.84 -19.14 0.78
C LYS A 188 21.04 -19.48 -0.49
N ALA A 189 19.97 -20.27 -0.38
CA ALA A 189 19.19 -20.84 -1.46
C ALA A 189 18.37 -19.82 -2.29
N ASN A 190 18.45 -18.52 -2.02
CA ASN A 190 17.60 -17.53 -2.69
C ASN A 190 18.32 -16.36 -3.39
N ARG A 191 19.60 -16.52 -3.76
CA ARG A 191 20.36 -15.48 -4.50
C ARG A 191 19.63 -14.95 -5.74
N GLY A 192 18.93 -15.81 -6.48
CA GLY A 192 18.16 -15.42 -7.66
C GLY A 192 17.00 -14.47 -7.32
N ARG A 193 16.24 -14.75 -6.26
CA ARG A 193 15.18 -13.86 -5.79
C ARG A 193 15.73 -12.59 -5.17
N GLU A 194 16.83 -12.68 -4.44
CA GLU A 194 17.47 -11.51 -3.86
C GLU A 194 17.90 -10.52 -4.95
N LYS A 195 18.53 -11.01 -6.02
CA LYS A 195 18.85 -10.20 -7.20
C LYS A 195 17.60 -9.55 -7.81
N LYS A 196 16.47 -10.27 -7.89
CA LYS A 196 15.19 -9.69 -8.35
C LYS A 196 14.68 -8.60 -7.40
N ARG A 197 14.75 -8.81 -6.08
CA ARG A 197 14.35 -7.80 -5.07
C ARG A 197 15.21 -6.55 -5.17
N GLU A 198 16.54 -6.71 -5.28
CA GLU A 198 17.46 -5.60 -5.50
C GLU A 198 17.13 -4.84 -6.78
N GLY A 199 16.87 -5.55 -7.89
CA GLY A 199 16.46 -4.93 -9.15
C GLY A 199 15.15 -4.14 -9.02
N ARG A 200 14.14 -4.71 -8.36
CA ARG A 200 12.86 -4.04 -8.08
C ARG A 200 13.02 -2.83 -7.14
N ALA A 201 13.81 -2.98 -6.07
CA ALA A 201 14.10 -1.91 -5.12
C ALA A 201 14.84 -0.75 -5.80
N ALA A 202 15.88 -1.05 -6.60
CA ALA A 202 16.60 -0.05 -7.37
C ALA A 202 15.70 0.67 -8.38
N ALA A 203 14.76 -0.05 -9.02
CA ALA A 203 13.79 0.58 -9.91
C ALA A 203 12.82 1.48 -9.16
N ARG A 204 12.28 1.05 -8.02
CA ARG A 204 11.40 1.88 -7.17
C ARG A 204 12.12 3.11 -6.66
N GLU A 205 13.34 2.97 -6.17
CA GLU A 205 14.18 4.10 -5.76
C GLU A 205 14.46 5.04 -6.93
N ALA A 206 14.79 4.51 -8.10
CA ALA A 206 15.00 5.31 -9.30
C ALA A 206 13.73 6.07 -9.70
N VAL A 207 12.55 5.45 -9.59
CA VAL A 207 11.25 6.06 -9.86
C VAL A 207 10.88 7.09 -8.80
N ALA A 208 11.16 6.85 -7.52
CA ALA A 208 10.93 7.79 -6.44
C ALA A 208 11.79 9.04 -6.62
N LYS A 209 13.13 8.87 -6.75
CA LYS A 209 14.06 9.97 -7.06
C LYS A 209 13.68 10.71 -8.33
N PHE A 210 13.22 9.96 -9.33
CA PHE A 210 12.72 10.54 -10.57
C PHE A 210 11.46 11.38 -10.33
N SER A 211 10.49 10.88 -9.56
CA SER A 211 9.23 11.56 -9.28
C SER A 211 9.47 12.85 -8.50
N ASP A 212 10.33 12.81 -7.47
CA ASP A 212 10.73 13.98 -6.69
C ASP A 212 11.41 15.03 -7.58
N LYS A 213 12.41 14.61 -8.36
CA LYS A 213 13.13 15.51 -9.26
C LYS A 213 12.24 16.07 -10.36
N ARG A 214 11.31 15.26 -10.89
CA ARG A 214 10.38 15.67 -11.94
C ARG A 214 9.43 16.75 -11.44
N LEU A 215 8.86 16.59 -10.25
CA LEU A 215 8.00 17.61 -9.65
C LEU A 215 8.78 18.91 -9.44
N GLY A 216 10.01 18.83 -8.93
CA GLY A 216 10.90 20.00 -8.82
C GLY A 216 11.08 20.74 -10.15
N ILE A 217 11.38 20.03 -11.24
CA ILE A 217 11.57 20.64 -12.58
C ILE A 217 10.29 21.27 -13.12
N VAL A 218 9.15 20.62 -12.91
CA VAL A 218 7.85 21.13 -13.34
C VAL A 218 7.50 22.40 -12.55
N VAL A 219 7.71 22.38 -11.23
CA VAL A 219 7.48 23.54 -10.35
C VAL A 219 8.41 24.70 -10.70
N GLU A 220 9.70 24.45 -10.90
CA GLU A 220 10.69 25.44 -11.33
C GLU A 220 10.32 26.03 -12.68
N GLY A 221 10.04 25.19 -13.69
CA GLY A 221 9.64 25.65 -15.02
C GLY A 221 8.34 26.46 -15.02
N PHE A 222 7.36 26.10 -14.19
CA PHE A 222 6.15 26.93 -14.01
C PHE A 222 6.42 28.22 -13.23
N THR A 223 7.33 28.20 -12.28
CA THR A 223 7.77 29.41 -11.57
C THR A 223 8.39 30.39 -12.56
N ASP A 224 9.32 29.95 -13.39
CA ASP A 224 9.95 30.74 -14.46
C ASP A 224 8.92 31.28 -15.46
N LEU A 225 7.92 30.46 -15.81
CA LEU A 225 6.83 30.87 -16.69
C LEU A 225 6.00 32.00 -16.06
N LEU A 226 5.65 31.88 -14.77
CA LEU A 226 4.91 32.92 -14.05
C LEU A 226 5.75 34.20 -13.88
N ASP A 227 7.06 34.09 -13.65
CA ASP A 227 8.01 35.21 -13.64
C ASP A 227 8.01 35.96 -14.98
N TRP A 228 8.07 35.21 -16.09
CA TRP A 228 7.97 35.78 -17.43
C TRP A 228 6.62 36.46 -17.67
N MET A 229 5.50 35.81 -17.30
CA MET A 229 4.15 36.37 -17.45
C MET A 229 4.01 37.68 -16.67
N GLN A 230 4.52 37.72 -15.44
CA GLN A 230 4.53 38.91 -14.59
C GLN A 230 5.35 40.04 -15.23
N LYS A 231 6.57 39.74 -15.69
CA LYS A 231 7.46 40.71 -16.35
C LYS A 231 6.85 41.29 -17.62
N LYS A 232 6.11 40.48 -18.38
CA LYS A 232 5.46 40.87 -19.63
C LYS A 232 4.07 41.50 -19.46
N GLY A 233 3.47 41.42 -18.26
CA GLY A 233 2.07 41.79 -18.07
C GLY A 233 1.11 40.90 -18.89
N PHE A 234 1.50 39.66 -19.19
CA PHE A 234 0.71 38.71 -19.98
C PHE A 234 0.02 37.69 -19.07
N ALA A 235 -1.24 37.92 -18.72
CA ALA A 235 -2.04 36.95 -17.98
C ALA A 235 -3.52 36.92 -18.41
N PRO A 236 -3.84 36.72 -19.70
CA PRO A 236 -5.23 36.69 -20.15
C PRO A 236 -5.98 35.53 -19.47
N LYS A 237 -7.26 35.74 -19.15
CA LYS A 237 -8.06 34.80 -18.35
C LYS A 237 -8.05 33.35 -18.87
N PRO A 238 -8.22 33.07 -20.18
CA PRO A 238 -8.18 31.69 -20.68
C PRO A 238 -6.85 30.97 -20.40
N ILE A 239 -5.73 31.70 -20.44
CA ILE A 239 -4.41 31.15 -20.12
C ILE A 239 -4.27 30.87 -18.61
N LYS A 240 -4.82 31.76 -17.77
CA LYS A 240 -4.87 31.51 -16.31
C LYS A 240 -5.69 30.27 -16.00
N ASP A 241 -6.88 30.12 -16.59
CA ASP A 241 -7.75 28.97 -16.38
C ASP A 241 -7.08 27.66 -16.85
N GLU A 242 -6.36 27.69 -17.97
CA GLU A 242 -5.57 26.55 -18.46
C GLU A 242 -4.44 26.17 -17.50
N LEU A 243 -3.63 27.13 -17.06
CA LEU A 243 -2.53 26.90 -16.12
C LEU A 243 -3.03 26.41 -14.76
N ASP A 244 -4.11 26.97 -14.25
CA ASP A 244 -4.74 26.55 -12.99
C ASP A 244 -5.12 25.06 -13.03
N ALA A 245 -5.72 24.64 -14.16
CA ALA A 245 -6.07 23.25 -14.39
C ALA A 245 -4.84 22.35 -14.52
N ILE A 246 -3.75 22.82 -15.14
CA ILE A 246 -2.47 22.12 -15.24
C ILE A 246 -1.79 22.02 -13.86
N PHE A 247 -1.77 23.08 -13.05
CA PHE A 247 -1.18 23.05 -11.71
C PHE A 247 -1.92 22.07 -10.81
N THR A 248 -3.25 22.10 -10.85
CA THR A 248 -4.10 21.17 -10.09
C THR A 248 -3.84 19.72 -10.49
N ARG A 249 -3.76 19.40 -11.79
CA ARG A 249 -3.57 18.01 -12.23
C ARG A 249 -2.11 17.55 -12.18
N GLY A 250 -1.18 18.37 -12.66
CA GLY A 250 0.22 18.02 -12.90
C GLY A 250 1.20 18.29 -11.75
N VAL A 251 0.77 19.04 -10.73
CA VAL A 251 1.57 19.34 -9.52
C VAL A 251 0.85 18.84 -8.27
N GLU A 252 -0.36 19.34 -8.00
CA GLU A 252 -1.06 19.02 -6.74
C GLU A 252 -1.44 17.56 -6.62
N ARG A 253 -2.23 17.06 -7.58
CA ARG A 253 -2.66 15.66 -7.62
C ARG A 253 -1.50 14.70 -7.91
N ALA A 254 -0.39 15.22 -8.41
CA ALA A 254 0.80 14.43 -8.74
C ALA A 254 1.73 14.21 -7.54
N GLY A 255 1.49 14.84 -6.39
CA GLY A 255 2.21 14.58 -5.15
C GLY A 255 2.68 15.82 -4.39
N ASP A 256 2.56 17.03 -4.95
CA ASP A 256 2.96 18.27 -4.27
C ASP A 256 1.82 19.29 -4.19
N PRO A 257 0.82 19.06 -3.31
CA PRO A 257 -0.31 19.97 -3.13
C PRO A 257 0.11 21.34 -2.63
N VAL A 258 1.22 21.44 -1.90
CA VAL A 258 1.71 22.72 -1.34
C VAL A 258 2.30 23.58 -2.46
N ALA A 259 3.21 23.04 -3.28
CA ALA A 259 3.78 23.80 -4.39
C ALA A 259 2.72 24.17 -5.43
N GLY A 260 1.79 23.25 -5.75
CA GLY A 260 0.71 23.56 -6.67
C GLY A 260 -0.21 24.67 -6.15
N SER A 261 -0.54 24.68 -4.86
CA SER A 261 -1.32 25.76 -4.26
C SER A 261 -0.58 27.11 -4.33
N ARG A 262 0.73 27.12 -4.07
CA ARG A 262 1.56 28.33 -4.19
C ARG A 262 1.59 28.86 -5.63
N LEU A 263 1.70 27.98 -6.63
CA LEU A 263 1.66 28.34 -8.04
C LEU A 263 0.32 28.97 -8.43
N ARG A 264 -0.80 28.40 -7.97
CA ARG A 264 -2.15 28.97 -8.19
C ARG A 264 -2.33 30.33 -7.52
N ASP A 265 -1.90 30.47 -6.26
CA ASP A 265 -1.98 31.74 -5.54
C ASP A 265 -1.17 32.84 -6.24
N ARG A 266 -0.01 32.47 -6.80
CA ARG A 266 0.82 33.38 -7.59
C ARG A 266 0.15 33.74 -8.91
N LEU A 267 -0.38 32.76 -9.64
CA LEU A 267 -1.11 32.95 -10.89
C LEU A 267 -2.32 33.87 -10.70
N ALA A 268 -3.08 33.69 -9.61
CA ALA A 268 -4.25 34.50 -9.30
C ALA A 268 -3.93 36.00 -9.22
N ARG A 269 -2.76 36.37 -8.68
CA ARG A 269 -2.29 37.75 -8.52
C ARG A 269 -1.76 38.40 -9.82
N LEU A 270 -1.56 37.63 -10.89
CA LEU A 270 -1.09 38.19 -12.16
C LEU A 270 -2.19 39.02 -12.83
N GLU A 271 -1.83 40.24 -13.23
CA GLU A 271 -2.66 41.17 -13.99
C GLU A 271 -2.29 41.13 -15.48
N HIS A 272 -3.30 41.18 -16.35
CA HIS A 272 -3.08 41.34 -17.80
C HIS A 272 -3.06 42.83 -18.15
N LYS A 273 -1.96 43.30 -18.74
CA LYS A 273 -1.71 44.72 -19.06
C LYS A 273 -1.46 44.99 -20.54
N LEU A 274 -1.45 43.95 -21.37
CA LEU A 274 -1.17 44.07 -22.80
C LEU A 274 -2.42 44.46 -23.59
N GLY A 275 -2.25 45.36 -24.57
CA GLY A 275 -3.24 45.69 -25.60
C GLY A 275 -3.13 44.76 -26.81
N ASP A 276 -3.25 45.31 -28.02
CA ASP A 276 -3.31 44.55 -29.29
C ASP A 276 -2.08 43.66 -29.60
N ASP A 277 -0.94 43.89 -28.95
CA ASP A 277 0.29 43.09 -29.10
C ASP A 277 0.24 41.68 -28.46
N ALA A 278 -0.90 41.30 -27.87
CA ALA A 278 -1.08 40.05 -27.12
C ALA A 278 -0.78 38.77 -27.92
N SER A 279 -0.91 38.79 -29.25
CA SER A 279 -0.69 37.61 -30.10
C SER A 279 0.79 37.14 -30.10
N SER A 280 1.73 38.09 -30.13
CA SER A 280 3.17 37.78 -30.14
C SER A 280 3.63 37.17 -28.81
N GLU A 281 3.10 37.69 -27.70
CA GLU A 281 3.37 37.19 -26.36
C GLU A 281 2.67 35.85 -26.11
N GLU A 282 1.46 35.62 -26.65
CA GLU A 282 0.84 34.29 -26.59
C GLU A 282 1.71 33.22 -27.27
N LYS A 283 2.24 33.50 -28.47
CA LYS A 283 3.15 32.55 -29.15
C LYS A 283 4.39 32.23 -28.30
N THR A 284 4.95 33.22 -27.63
CA THR A 284 6.09 33.04 -26.72
C THR A 284 5.71 32.23 -25.49
N PHE A 285 4.57 32.53 -24.86
CA PHE A 285 4.00 31.77 -23.76
C PHE A 285 3.82 30.29 -24.13
N ARG A 286 3.18 30.00 -25.26
CA ARG A 286 2.95 28.61 -25.74
C ARG A 286 4.26 27.86 -25.93
N LYS A 287 5.29 28.52 -26.44
CA LYS A 287 6.64 27.93 -26.59
C LYS A 287 7.27 27.61 -25.23
N LEU A 288 7.19 28.53 -24.27
CA LEU A 288 7.74 28.32 -22.92
C LEU A 288 6.99 27.20 -22.18
N LEU A 289 5.65 27.23 -22.17
CA LEU A 289 4.82 26.18 -21.59
C LEU A 289 5.12 24.81 -22.24
N GLY A 290 5.19 24.78 -23.58
CA GLY A 290 5.53 23.57 -24.33
C GLY A 290 6.89 23.00 -23.97
N ASN A 291 7.90 23.83 -23.68
CA ASN A 291 9.21 23.38 -23.24
C ASN A 291 9.17 22.74 -21.85
N VAL A 292 8.47 23.36 -20.88
CA VAL A 292 8.30 22.81 -19.52
C VAL A 292 7.63 21.44 -19.58
N ILE A 293 6.52 21.33 -20.30
CA ILE A 293 5.77 20.08 -20.46
C ILE A 293 6.63 19.02 -21.18
N LYS A 294 7.26 19.37 -22.30
CA LYS A 294 8.07 18.44 -23.11
C LYS A 294 9.20 17.81 -22.29
N GLU A 295 9.90 18.59 -21.48
CA GLU A 295 10.99 18.07 -20.66
C GLU A 295 10.48 17.08 -19.60
N ALA A 296 9.41 17.42 -18.88
CA ALA A 296 8.81 16.55 -17.88
C ALA A 296 8.24 15.25 -18.48
N VAL A 297 7.62 15.34 -19.65
CA VAL A 297 7.07 14.20 -20.41
C VAL A 297 8.19 13.26 -20.87
N ASN A 298 9.24 13.78 -21.54
CA ASN A 298 10.35 12.96 -22.03
C ASN A 298 11.04 12.19 -20.90
N ARG A 299 11.22 12.87 -19.77
CA ARG A 299 11.75 12.30 -18.54
C ARG A 299 10.87 11.17 -18.02
N SER A 300 9.56 11.38 -17.96
CA SER A 300 8.61 10.38 -17.46
C SER A 300 8.56 9.15 -18.35
N LEU A 301 8.59 9.33 -19.67
CA LEU A 301 8.64 8.22 -20.62
C LEU A 301 9.94 7.40 -20.54
N LYS A 302 11.08 8.03 -20.25
CA LYS A 302 12.33 7.29 -19.95
C LYS A 302 12.23 6.48 -18.66
N ALA A 303 11.55 7.01 -17.64
CA ALA A 303 11.30 6.27 -16.40
C ALA A 303 10.35 5.07 -16.63
N VAL A 304 9.31 5.24 -17.45
CA VAL A 304 8.43 4.15 -17.89
C VAL A 304 9.23 3.00 -18.51
N GLU A 305 10.15 3.28 -19.43
CA GLU A 305 10.99 2.26 -20.07
C GLU A 305 11.78 1.44 -19.04
N LYS A 306 12.34 2.11 -18.02
CA LYS A 306 13.06 1.45 -16.92
C LYS A 306 12.13 0.58 -16.06
N CYS A 307 10.94 1.08 -15.72
CA CYS A 307 9.94 0.32 -14.96
C CYS A 307 9.54 -0.96 -15.70
N VAL A 308 9.23 -0.85 -17.00
CA VAL A 308 8.87 -2.00 -17.83
C VAL A 308 10.03 -2.99 -17.91
N ALA A 309 11.27 -2.52 -18.08
CA ALA A 309 12.44 -3.38 -18.19
C ALA A 309 12.71 -4.23 -16.93
N VAL A 310 12.33 -3.76 -15.74
CA VAL A 310 12.49 -4.50 -14.48
C VAL A 310 11.21 -5.23 -14.02
N GLY A 311 10.12 -5.15 -14.80
CA GLY A 311 8.85 -5.79 -14.48
C GLY A 311 7.96 -5.04 -13.47
N GLU A 312 8.25 -3.77 -13.17
CA GLU A 312 7.41 -2.91 -12.32
C GLU A 312 6.35 -2.19 -13.16
N VAL A 313 5.47 -2.98 -13.78
CA VAL A 313 4.52 -2.47 -14.78
C VAL A 313 3.45 -1.58 -14.17
N GLY A 314 3.08 -1.81 -12.89
CA GLY A 314 2.20 -0.91 -12.16
C GLY A 314 2.75 0.52 -12.07
N LEU A 315 4.06 0.70 -11.84
CA LEU A 315 4.69 2.02 -11.82
C LEU A 315 4.76 2.65 -13.20
N ALA A 316 4.99 1.84 -14.24
CA ALA A 316 4.95 2.31 -15.63
C ALA A 316 3.56 2.86 -15.99
N PHE A 317 2.49 2.19 -15.55
CA PHE A 317 1.11 2.65 -15.72
C PHE A 317 0.88 4.02 -15.04
N ASP A 318 1.32 4.17 -13.79
CA ASP A 318 1.17 5.43 -13.05
C ASP A 318 1.92 6.59 -13.73
N LEU A 319 3.11 6.32 -14.27
CA LEU A 319 3.90 7.31 -15.01
C LEU A 319 3.25 7.70 -16.34
N PHE A 320 2.63 6.76 -17.07
CA PHE A 320 1.84 7.10 -18.26
C PHE A 320 0.62 7.94 -17.90
N ALA A 321 -0.11 7.58 -16.84
CA ALA A 321 -1.25 8.35 -16.37
C ALA A 321 -0.84 9.78 -15.98
N TYR A 322 0.31 9.93 -15.33
CA TYR A 322 0.89 11.24 -15.02
C TYR A 322 1.25 12.03 -16.29
N VAL A 323 1.85 11.39 -17.30
CA VAL A 323 2.14 12.06 -18.58
C VAL A 323 0.86 12.66 -19.18
N LEU A 324 -0.27 11.95 -19.11
CA LEU A 324 -1.56 12.45 -19.60
C LEU A 324 -2.18 13.56 -18.73
N GLN A 325 -1.75 13.72 -17.48
CA GLN A 325 -2.15 14.87 -16.65
C GLN A 325 -1.47 16.16 -17.11
N LEU A 326 -0.23 16.06 -17.62
CA LEU A 326 0.55 17.18 -18.16
C LEU A 326 0.27 17.45 -19.64
N ASP A 327 0.26 16.41 -20.45
CA ASP A 327 0.06 16.44 -21.90
C ASP A 327 -1.09 15.48 -22.28
N PRO A 328 -2.35 15.95 -22.21
CA PRO A 328 -3.53 15.12 -22.49
C PRO A 328 -3.63 14.61 -23.92
N GLU A 329 -2.79 15.09 -24.85
CA GLU A 329 -2.76 14.64 -26.25
C GLU A 329 -1.54 13.76 -26.56
N ASN A 330 -0.78 13.34 -25.54
CA ASN A 330 0.43 12.56 -25.72
C ASN A 330 0.16 11.18 -26.34
N ASP A 331 0.42 11.07 -27.64
CA ASP A 331 0.17 9.86 -28.43
C ASP A 331 0.87 8.62 -27.85
N ARG A 332 2.12 8.77 -27.39
CA ARG A 332 2.89 7.65 -26.84
C ARG A 332 2.31 7.15 -25.52
N ALA A 333 1.92 8.04 -24.62
CA ALA A 333 1.32 7.64 -23.35
C ALA A 333 -0.07 7.03 -23.55
N HIS A 334 -0.88 7.58 -24.45
CA HIS A 334 -2.17 7.01 -24.81
C HIS A 334 -2.05 5.60 -25.38
N LYS A 335 -1.18 5.39 -26.39
CA LYS A 335 -0.90 4.07 -26.93
C LYS A 335 -0.33 3.13 -25.87
N GLY A 336 0.52 3.66 -24.99
CA GLY A 336 1.06 2.96 -23.83
C GLY A 336 0.00 2.47 -22.86
N LEU A 337 -1.16 3.15 -22.76
CA LEU A 337 -2.34 2.76 -21.98
C LEU A 337 -3.43 2.07 -22.83
N GLY A 338 -3.11 1.66 -24.06
CA GLY A 338 -4.05 0.95 -24.95
C GLY A 338 -5.18 1.82 -25.50
N HIS A 339 -5.07 3.14 -25.38
CA HIS A 339 -6.02 4.06 -25.98
C HIS A 339 -5.80 4.15 -27.50
N ILE A 340 -6.88 4.41 -28.22
CA ILE A 340 -6.90 4.68 -29.66
C ILE A 340 -7.56 6.02 -29.92
N LYS A 341 -7.11 6.72 -30.97
CA LYS A 341 -7.68 8.02 -31.34
C LYS A 341 -8.86 7.81 -32.30
N VAL A 342 -10.06 8.25 -31.91
CA VAL A 342 -11.29 8.21 -32.71
C VAL A 342 -11.93 9.59 -32.70
N ASN A 343 -12.17 10.15 -33.90
CA ASN A 343 -12.74 11.51 -34.06
C ASN A 343 -11.98 12.57 -33.24
N GLY A 344 -10.65 12.50 -33.25
CA GLY A 344 -9.78 13.42 -32.51
C GLY A 344 -9.70 13.16 -31.00
N LYS A 345 -10.48 12.22 -30.44
CA LYS A 345 -10.49 11.91 -29.00
C LYS A 345 -9.76 10.61 -28.71
N TRP A 346 -8.98 10.60 -27.64
CA TRP A 346 -8.35 9.38 -27.13
C TRP A 346 -9.30 8.59 -26.25
N LEU A 347 -9.59 7.36 -26.66
CA LEU A 347 -10.55 6.48 -25.99
C LEU A 347 -9.95 5.09 -25.83
N ARG A 348 -10.35 4.37 -24.79
CA ARG A 348 -10.09 2.92 -24.75
C ARG A 348 -10.79 2.22 -25.89
N ARG A 349 -10.24 1.10 -26.34
CA ARG A 349 -10.75 0.38 -27.52
C ARG A 349 -12.24 0.04 -27.41
N PHE A 350 -12.69 -0.43 -26.25
CA PHE A 350 -14.11 -0.74 -26.03
C PHE A 350 -15.00 0.52 -26.14
N LEU A 351 -14.60 1.62 -25.50
CA LEU A 351 -15.34 2.88 -25.55
C LEU A 351 -15.36 3.47 -26.97
N ALA A 352 -14.27 3.35 -27.71
CA ALA A 352 -14.19 3.72 -29.12
C ALA A 352 -15.19 2.94 -29.99
N GLN A 353 -15.28 1.62 -29.79
CA GLN A 353 -16.28 0.79 -30.49
C GLN A 353 -17.71 1.21 -30.14
N ARG A 354 -17.99 1.52 -28.87
CA ARG A 354 -19.30 2.04 -28.43
C ARG A 354 -19.63 3.39 -29.05
N LEU A 355 -18.66 4.30 -29.11
CA LEU A 355 -18.82 5.61 -29.75
C LEU A 355 -19.09 5.49 -31.24
N GLN A 356 -18.39 4.60 -31.95
CA GLN A 356 -18.64 4.31 -33.36
C GLN A 356 -20.04 3.71 -33.58
N ALA A 357 -20.55 2.94 -32.63
CA ALA A 357 -21.91 2.44 -32.63
C ALA A 357 -22.98 3.48 -32.22
N GLY A 358 -22.60 4.74 -32.01
CA GLY A 358 -23.52 5.84 -31.70
C GLY A 358 -23.87 5.97 -30.22
N TYR A 359 -23.04 5.42 -29.31
CA TYR A 359 -23.26 5.47 -27.86
C TYR A 359 -22.18 6.28 -27.14
N ALA A 360 -22.56 6.98 -26.08
CA ALA A 360 -21.64 7.61 -25.12
C ALA A 360 -21.95 7.11 -23.71
N TRP A 361 -20.96 7.07 -22.83
CA TRP A 361 -21.19 6.73 -21.42
C TRP A 361 -21.77 7.94 -20.66
N ASP A 362 -22.67 7.67 -19.72
CA ASP A 362 -23.31 8.60 -18.80
C ASP A 362 -23.46 7.95 -17.42
N SER A 363 -23.08 8.67 -16.37
CA SER A 363 -23.02 8.13 -15.00
C SER A 363 -24.39 7.91 -14.35
N LYS A 364 -25.49 8.26 -15.03
CA LYS A 364 -26.88 8.07 -14.57
C LYS A 364 -27.65 7.08 -15.42
N VAL A 365 -27.34 6.98 -16.72
CA VAL A 365 -28.09 6.13 -17.66
C VAL A 365 -27.23 5.11 -18.41
N CYS A 366 -25.97 4.91 -18.00
CA CYS A 366 -25.01 4.01 -18.65
C CYS A 366 -24.74 4.41 -20.12
N TRP A 367 -25.19 3.62 -21.10
CA TRP A 367 -24.99 3.91 -22.51
C TRP A 367 -26.10 4.82 -23.06
N ARG A 368 -25.78 6.09 -23.28
CA ARG A 368 -26.68 7.04 -23.96
C ARG A 368 -26.50 7.03 -25.47
N LYS A 369 -27.59 7.12 -26.23
CA LYS A 369 -27.54 7.31 -27.69
C LYS A 369 -27.17 8.76 -28.01
N VAL A 370 -26.10 8.97 -28.77
CA VAL A 370 -25.59 10.31 -29.10
C VAL A 370 -26.60 11.07 -29.96
N GLY A 371 -26.76 12.38 -29.70
CA GLY A 371 -27.67 13.26 -30.46
C GLY A 371 -29.14 13.14 -30.06
N GLN A 372 -29.44 12.55 -28.91
CA GLN A 372 -30.81 12.31 -28.41
C GLN A 372 -31.03 12.98 -27.05
N ASP A 373 -30.30 14.06 -26.77
CA ASP A 373 -30.27 14.74 -25.46
C ASP A 373 -31.66 15.26 -25.04
N GLU A 374 -32.50 15.69 -25.99
CA GLU A 374 -33.88 16.12 -25.70
C GLU A 374 -34.76 15.01 -25.09
N ARG A 375 -34.56 13.75 -25.51
CA ARG A 375 -35.32 12.61 -24.97
C ARG A 375 -34.89 12.28 -23.55
N TYR A 376 -33.58 12.29 -23.31
CA TYR A 376 -33.03 12.15 -21.95
C TYR A 376 -33.49 13.28 -21.02
N ALA A 377 -33.56 14.52 -21.52
CA ALA A 377 -34.09 15.66 -20.77
C ALA A 377 -35.58 15.51 -20.40
N LYS A 378 -36.36 14.77 -21.22
CA LYS A 378 -37.76 14.40 -20.94
C LYS A 378 -37.90 13.20 -19.98
N GLY A 379 -36.79 12.65 -19.48
CA GLY A 379 -36.79 11.49 -18.60
C GLY A 379 -36.98 10.16 -19.32
N GLU A 380 -36.80 10.11 -20.63
CA GLU A 380 -36.77 8.86 -21.39
C GLU A 380 -35.35 8.30 -21.46
N VAL A 381 -35.24 6.97 -21.56
CA VAL A 381 -33.97 6.27 -21.76
C VAL A 381 -34.05 5.30 -22.92
N TYR A 382 -32.91 5.11 -23.57
CA TYR A 382 -32.77 4.10 -24.60
C TYR A 382 -32.35 2.78 -23.99
N VAL A 383 -33.22 1.77 -24.07
CA VAL A 383 -32.96 0.43 -23.52
C VAL A 383 -32.22 -0.38 -24.58
N THR A 384 -30.92 -0.60 -24.36
CA THR A 384 -30.05 -1.24 -25.37
C THR A 384 -30.45 -2.68 -25.69
N GLN A 385 -31.08 -3.41 -24.75
CA GLN A 385 -31.48 -4.80 -24.92
C GLN A 385 -32.68 -4.96 -25.87
N SER A 386 -33.65 -4.04 -25.80
CA SER A 386 -34.87 -4.03 -26.64
C SER A 386 -34.80 -3.08 -27.82
N ASN A 387 -33.74 -2.26 -27.91
CA ASN A 387 -33.58 -1.25 -28.96
C ASN A 387 -34.76 -0.25 -29.02
N SER A 388 -35.36 0.03 -27.87
CA SER A 388 -36.55 0.90 -27.70
C SER A 388 -36.25 2.10 -26.81
N TRP A 389 -37.11 3.11 -26.89
CA TRP A 389 -37.15 4.23 -25.96
C TRP A 389 -38.30 4.06 -24.99
N GLU A 390 -38.04 4.29 -23.71
CA GLU A 390 -39.01 4.10 -22.64
C GLU A 390 -38.85 5.20 -21.59
N PRO A 391 -39.91 5.64 -20.89
CA PRO A 391 -39.77 6.46 -19.70
C PRO A 391 -38.89 5.74 -18.67
N LEU A 392 -37.92 6.44 -18.07
CA LEU A 392 -36.95 5.86 -17.13
C LEU A 392 -37.64 5.13 -15.95
N SER A 393 -38.72 5.69 -15.43
CA SER A 393 -39.50 5.07 -14.35
C SER A 393 -40.11 3.73 -14.77
N SER A 394 -40.72 3.67 -15.96
CA SER A 394 -41.28 2.44 -16.52
C SER A 394 -40.21 1.40 -16.81
N ALA A 395 -39.06 1.84 -17.36
CA ALA A 395 -37.93 0.95 -17.63
C ALA A 395 -37.33 0.40 -16.33
N ASN A 396 -37.12 1.22 -15.29
CA ASN A 396 -36.67 0.75 -13.98
C ASN A 396 -37.67 -0.23 -13.35
N GLN A 397 -38.97 0.03 -13.44
CA GLN A 397 -39.99 -0.89 -12.92
C GLN A 397 -39.93 -2.25 -13.62
N LYS A 398 -39.86 -2.26 -14.96
CA LYS A 398 -39.70 -3.47 -15.77
C LYS A 398 -38.44 -4.23 -15.40
N HIS A 399 -37.30 -3.53 -15.39
CA HIS A 399 -36.00 -4.15 -15.12
C HIS A 399 -35.74 -4.50 -13.66
N SER A 400 -36.64 -4.12 -12.75
CA SER A 400 -36.64 -4.62 -11.37
C SER A 400 -37.01 -6.10 -11.27
N ASN A 401 -37.52 -6.72 -12.35
CA ASN A 401 -37.79 -8.15 -12.44
C ASN A 401 -36.48 -8.93 -12.74
N PRO A 402 -36.08 -9.89 -11.89
CA PRO A 402 -34.87 -10.71 -12.11
C PRO A 402 -34.85 -11.53 -13.40
N ASN A 403 -36.00 -11.77 -14.04
CA ASN A 403 -36.09 -12.43 -15.35
C ASN A 403 -35.86 -11.48 -16.54
N ASP A 404 -35.89 -10.17 -16.30
CA ASP A 404 -35.64 -9.13 -17.30
C ASP A 404 -34.75 -8.02 -16.70
N PRO A 405 -33.53 -8.33 -16.22
CA PRO A 405 -32.69 -7.32 -15.57
C PRO A 405 -32.12 -6.32 -16.60
N TRP A 406 -31.62 -5.18 -16.12
CA TRP A 406 -30.68 -4.38 -16.90
C TRP A 406 -29.46 -5.23 -17.26
N VAL A 407 -29.02 -5.20 -18.52
CA VAL A 407 -27.79 -5.87 -18.97
C VAL A 407 -26.85 -4.82 -19.54
N ILE A 408 -25.90 -4.38 -18.73
CA ILE A 408 -24.94 -3.33 -19.07
C ILE A 408 -23.58 -3.96 -19.30
N LYS A 409 -23.06 -3.83 -20.53
CA LYS A 409 -21.71 -4.29 -20.89
C LYS A 409 -20.72 -3.14 -20.79
N THR A 410 -19.66 -3.31 -20.02
CA THR A 410 -18.49 -2.42 -19.96
C THR A 410 -17.29 -3.11 -20.61
N GLU A 411 -16.09 -2.55 -20.43
CA GLU A 411 -14.87 -3.09 -21.05
C GLU A 411 -14.54 -4.49 -20.51
N HIS A 412 -14.69 -4.69 -19.20
CA HIS A 412 -14.32 -5.94 -18.52
C HIS A 412 -15.52 -6.70 -17.95
N PHE A 413 -16.71 -6.09 -17.84
CA PHE A 413 -17.85 -6.68 -17.14
C PHE A 413 -19.14 -6.73 -17.98
N GLU A 414 -19.97 -7.72 -17.67
CA GLU A 414 -21.39 -7.78 -18.02
C GLU A 414 -22.18 -7.70 -16.70
N LEU A 415 -22.69 -6.50 -16.39
CA LEU A 415 -23.48 -6.24 -15.20
C LEU A 415 -24.97 -6.50 -15.50
N ARG A 416 -25.53 -7.52 -14.83
CA ARG A 416 -26.95 -7.86 -14.83
C ARG A 416 -27.57 -7.31 -13.56
N SER A 417 -28.39 -6.27 -13.65
CA SER A 417 -28.88 -5.56 -12.46
C SER A 417 -30.38 -5.38 -12.43
N THR A 418 -30.99 -5.59 -11.27
CA THR A 418 -32.39 -5.23 -11.03
C THR A 418 -32.55 -3.92 -10.26
N ALA A 419 -31.44 -3.27 -9.91
CA ALA A 419 -31.47 -1.93 -9.31
C ALA A 419 -31.84 -0.87 -10.35
N ASP A 420 -32.16 0.34 -9.87
CA ASP A 420 -32.39 1.49 -10.75
C ASP A 420 -31.15 1.78 -11.60
N LEU A 421 -31.37 2.21 -12.86
CA LEU A 421 -30.31 2.41 -13.85
C LEU A 421 -29.17 3.33 -13.37
N ALA A 422 -29.48 4.34 -12.55
CA ALA A 422 -28.47 5.24 -11.98
C ALA A 422 -27.56 4.55 -10.96
N VAL A 423 -28.10 3.62 -10.16
CA VAL A 423 -27.31 2.78 -9.26
C VAL A 423 -26.49 1.78 -10.07
N THR A 424 -27.10 1.16 -11.09
CA THR A 424 -26.39 0.27 -12.02
C THR A 424 -25.20 0.95 -12.69
N ALA A 425 -25.33 2.22 -13.12
CA ALA A 425 -24.24 3.00 -13.70
C ALA A 425 -23.08 3.21 -12.71
N GLN A 426 -23.37 3.57 -11.46
CA GLN A 426 -22.35 3.75 -10.42
C GLN A 426 -21.61 2.45 -10.11
N VAL A 427 -22.35 1.33 -10.05
CA VAL A 427 -21.76 -0.01 -9.86
C VAL A 427 -20.82 -0.35 -11.02
N ALA A 428 -21.26 -0.12 -12.27
CA ALA A 428 -20.46 -0.36 -13.46
C ALA A 428 -19.16 0.47 -13.48
N GLU A 429 -19.23 1.77 -13.16
CA GLU A 429 -18.04 2.64 -13.05
C GLU A 429 -17.10 2.17 -11.95
N ARG A 430 -17.63 1.76 -10.79
CA ARG A 430 -16.83 1.27 -9.68
C ARG A 430 -16.16 -0.06 -10.01
N LEU A 431 -16.84 -0.98 -10.71
CA LEU A 431 -16.26 -2.25 -11.16
C LEU A 431 -15.06 -2.02 -12.08
N GLU A 432 -15.19 -1.12 -13.05
CA GLU A 432 -14.09 -0.76 -13.96
C GLU A 432 -12.92 -0.08 -13.23
N ALA A 433 -13.20 0.84 -12.31
CA ALA A 433 -12.17 1.46 -11.49
C ALA A 433 -11.45 0.44 -10.59
N PHE A 434 -12.21 -0.50 -10.01
CA PHE A 434 -11.65 -1.55 -9.15
C PHE A 434 -10.83 -2.57 -9.93
N TYR A 435 -11.25 -2.94 -11.13
CA TYR A 435 -10.47 -3.81 -12.01
C TYR A 435 -9.07 -3.23 -12.25
N LEU A 436 -8.97 -1.96 -12.63
CA LEU A 436 -7.67 -1.30 -12.83
C LEU A 436 -6.83 -1.28 -11.55
N GLN A 437 -7.46 -1.00 -10.41
CA GLN A 437 -6.75 -0.99 -9.14
C GLN A 437 -6.24 -2.38 -8.76
N LEU A 438 -7.02 -3.44 -8.97
CA LEU A 438 -6.57 -4.82 -8.74
C LEU A 438 -5.38 -5.16 -9.63
N PHE A 439 -5.44 -4.85 -10.93
CA PHE A 439 -4.33 -5.08 -11.86
C PHE A 439 -3.06 -4.33 -11.45
N ARG A 440 -3.19 -3.10 -10.96
CA ARG A 440 -2.06 -2.33 -10.42
C ARG A 440 -1.47 -3.01 -9.18
N GLN A 441 -2.31 -3.56 -8.30
CA GLN A 441 -1.85 -4.17 -7.05
C GLN A 441 -1.29 -5.58 -7.20
N TYR A 442 -1.78 -6.33 -8.20
CA TYR A 442 -1.40 -7.71 -8.48
C TYR A 442 -0.75 -7.87 -9.85
N ASP A 443 -0.02 -6.85 -10.32
CA ASP A 443 0.61 -6.80 -11.65
C ASP A 443 1.42 -8.05 -12.01
N LEU A 444 2.27 -8.53 -11.09
CA LEU A 444 3.08 -9.73 -11.32
C LEU A 444 2.25 -11.02 -11.45
N PHE A 445 1.01 -11.04 -10.94
CA PHE A 445 0.09 -12.18 -11.08
C PHE A 445 -0.23 -12.41 -12.56
N PHE A 446 -0.35 -11.33 -13.32
CA PHE A 446 -0.82 -11.33 -14.70
C PHE A 446 0.30 -11.44 -15.75
N MET A 447 1.57 -11.47 -15.33
CA MET A 447 2.72 -11.41 -16.24
C MET A 447 2.75 -12.48 -17.33
N ASP A 448 2.26 -13.70 -17.06
CA ASP A 448 2.37 -14.82 -18.02
C ASP A 448 1.22 -14.85 -19.05
N LYS A 449 0.11 -14.14 -18.81
CA LYS A 449 -1.11 -14.16 -19.66
C LYS A 449 -1.23 -12.96 -20.60
N GLY A 450 -0.10 -12.50 -21.13
CA GLY A 450 -0.01 -11.26 -21.93
C GLY A 450 0.56 -10.07 -21.15
N GLY A 451 0.81 -10.24 -19.85
CA GLY A 451 1.59 -9.37 -18.99
C GLY A 451 1.21 -7.90 -19.08
N ALA A 452 2.19 -7.05 -19.38
CA ALA A 452 2.00 -5.60 -19.49
C ALA A 452 0.85 -5.21 -20.43
N LYS A 453 0.54 -6.01 -21.45
CA LYS A 453 -0.57 -5.74 -22.37
C LYS A 453 -1.94 -5.79 -21.68
N LEU A 454 -2.09 -6.56 -20.60
CA LEU A 454 -3.31 -6.59 -19.79
C LEU A 454 -3.51 -5.28 -19.04
N ILE A 455 -2.47 -4.87 -18.32
CA ILE A 455 -2.44 -3.64 -17.51
C ILE A 455 -2.67 -2.42 -18.40
N PHE A 456 -2.12 -2.45 -19.61
CA PHE A 456 -2.25 -1.38 -20.59
C PHE A 456 -3.48 -1.50 -21.48
N GLY A 457 -4.43 -2.43 -21.23
CA GLY A 457 -5.62 -2.57 -22.09
C GLY A 457 -5.33 -2.90 -23.57
N ILE A 458 -4.10 -3.34 -23.87
CA ILE A 458 -3.64 -3.67 -25.23
C ILE A 458 -4.09 -5.09 -25.63
N SER A 459 -4.28 -5.99 -24.66
CA SER A 459 -4.75 -7.34 -24.92
C SER A 459 -6.27 -7.45 -24.80
N PRO A 460 -6.99 -8.01 -25.79
CA PRO A 460 -8.38 -8.44 -25.63
C PRO A 460 -8.38 -9.71 -24.76
N SER A 461 -8.03 -9.57 -23.49
CA SER A 461 -7.57 -10.70 -22.70
C SER A 461 -8.66 -11.56 -22.10
N GLN A 462 -9.90 -11.15 -22.28
CA GLN A 462 -11.03 -12.01 -21.99
C GLN A 462 -11.94 -11.97 -23.21
N ASN A 463 -12.05 -13.11 -23.90
CA ASN A 463 -13.05 -13.29 -24.96
C ASN A 463 -14.49 -13.15 -24.41
N LYS A 464 -14.65 -13.17 -23.08
CA LYS A 464 -15.93 -13.05 -22.38
C LYS A 464 -15.79 -12.06 -21.22
N PRO A 465 -16.71 -11.10 -21.08
CA PRO A 465 -16.72 -10.21 -19.92
C PRO A 465 -17.02 -11.00 -18.63
N LEU A 466 -16.53 -10.49 -17.50
CA LEU A 466 -16.84 -11.00 -16.17
C LEU A 466 -18.30 -10.71 -15.82
N VAL A 467 -19.07 -11.73 -15.46
CA VAL A 467 -20.50 -11.59 -15.19
C VAL A 467 -20.71 -11.19 -13.72
N VAL A 468 -21.50 -10.13 -13.51
CA VAL A 468 -21.90 -9.66 -12.18
C VAL A 468 -23.42 -9.53 -12.13
N ASN A 469 -24.06 -10.21 -11.18
CA ASN A 469 -25.48 -10.11 -10.90
C ASN A 469 -25.70 -9.21 -9.67
N PHE A 470 -26.40 -8.09 -9.84
CA PHE A 470 -26.58 -7.06 -8.83
C PHE A 470 -28.06 -6.78 -8.58
N TYR A 471 -28.61 -7.38 -7.52
CA TYR A 471 -30.02 -7.27 -7.19
C TYR A 471 -30.34 -5.96 -6.47
N ARG A 472 -31.57 -5.45 -6.65
CA ARG A 472 -32.02 -4.21 -6.03
C ARG A 472 -32.06 -4.28 -4.49
N ASP A 473 -32.35 -5.46 -3.95
CA ASP A 473 -32.55 -5.68 -2.52
C ASP A 473 -32.11 -7.10 -2.11
N GLN A 474 -31.97 -7.30 -0.80
CA GLN A 474 -31.54 -8.57 -0.23
C GLN A 474 -32.56 -9.69 -0.49
N GLY A 475 -33.86 -9.39 -0.56
CA GLY A 475 -34.90 -10.37 -0.79
C GLY A 475 -34.78 -11.03 -2.16
N GLN A 476 -34.60 -10.22 -3.21
CA GLN A 476 -34.33 -10.71 -4.55
C GLN A 476 -33.01 -11.48 -4.62
N PHE A 477 -31.95 -10.99 -3.98
CA PHE A 477 -30.68 -11.70 -3.93
C PHE A 477 -30.83 -13.10 -3.32
N LYS A 478 -31.52 -13.24 -2.17
CA LYS A 478 -31.76 -14.55 -1.57
C LYS A 478 -32.58 -15.46 -2.47
N ALA A 479 -33.64 -14.94 -3.09
CA ALA A 479 -34.53 -15.70 -3.95
C ALA A 479 -33.87 -16.20 -5.24
N HIS A 480 -32.94 -15.44 -5.82
CA HIS A 480 -32.40 -15.71 -7.15
C HIS A 480 -30.93 -16.11 -7.19
N ALA A 481 -30.10 -15.68 -6.23
CA ALA A 481 -28.70 -16.07 -6.16
C ALA A 481 -28.50 -17.40 -5.42
N ASN A 482 -29.43 -17.79 -4.53
CA ASN A 482 -29.33 -18.96 -3.66
C ASN A 482 -27.98 -19.02 -2.90
N PRO A 483 -27.67 -18.00 -2.09
CA PRO A 483 -26.40 -17.94 -1.37
C PRO A 483 -26.26 -19.12 -0.40
N THR A 484 -25.03 -19.56 -0.16
CA THR A 484 -24.73 -20.66 0.77
C THR A 484 -25.12 -20.34 2.22
N THR A 485 -25.18 -19.05 2.57
CA THR A 485 -25.58 -18.59 3.91
C THR A 485 -26.54 -17.41 3.84
N ASP A 486 -27.47 -17.35 4.79
CA ASP A 486 -28.48 -16.30 4.87
C ASP A 486 -27.93 -14.89 5.13
N TRP A 487 -26.71 -14.79 5.66
CA TRP A 487 -26.06 -13.54 6.01
C TRP A 487 -25.12 -13.02 4.93
N ALA A 488 -24.92 -13.76 3.84
CA ALA A 488 -24.04 -13.34 2.74
C ALA A 488 -24.50 -11.98 2.18
N ALA A 489 -23.58 -11.01 2.14
CA ALA A 489 -23.78 -9.73 1.46
C ALA A 489 -23.48 -9.82 -0.05
N GLY A 490 -22.80 -10.89 -0.46
CA GLY A 490 -22.48 -11.26 -1.82
C GLY A 490 -21.61 -12.52 -1.82
N PHE A 491 -21.39 -13.10 -3.00
CA PHE A 491 -20.42 -14.19 -3.19
C PHE A 491 -20.01 -14.32 -4.66
N TYR A 492 -18.81 -14.82 -4.91
CA TYR A 492 -18.40 -15.33 -6.21
C TYR A 492 -18.65 -16.84 -6.33
N SER A 493 -19.24 -17.28 -7.45
CA SER A 493 -19.44 -18.69 -7.79
C SER A 493 -18.53 -19.09 -8.93
N GLY A 494 -17.47 -19.86 -8.62
CA GLY A 494 -16.59 -20.43 -9.64
C GLY A 494 -17.31 -21.37 -10.61
N GLY A 495 -18.38 -22.05 -10.17
CA GLY A 495 -19.18 -22.92 -11.04
C GLY A 495 -20.06 -22.17 -12.04
N GLN A 496 -20.50 -20.96 -11.69
CA GLN A 496 -21.31 -20.10 -12.57
C GLN A 496 -20.49 -19.02 -13.28
N HIS A 497 -19.20 -18.89 -12.96
CA HIS A 497 -18.31 -17.85 -13.45
C HIS A 497 -18.87 -16.43 -13.25
N ALA A 498 -19.59 -16.23 -12.14
CA ALA A 498 -20.33 -15.00 -11.86
C ALA A 498 -20.30 -14.63 -10.38
N SER A 499 -20.35 -13.33 -10.12
CA SER A 499 -20.49 -12.77 -8.76
C SER A 499 -21.90 -12.26 -8.52
N PHE A 500 -22.39 -12.36 -7.29
CA PHE A 500 -23.77 -12.03 -6.91
C PHE A 500 -23.78 -11.06 -5.73
N PHE A 501 -24.54 -9.98 -5.83
CA PHE A 501 -24.60 -8.89 -4.84
C PHE A 501 -26.00 -8.27 -4.75
N TYR A 502 -26.25 -7.46 -3.73
CA TYR A 502 -27.40 -6.57 -3.69
C TYR A 502 -27.03 -5.14 -3.26
N ALA A 503 -27.91 -4.18 -3.56
CA ALA A 503 -27.62 -2.75 -3.42
C ALA A 503 -27.19 -2.29 -2.01
N SER A 504 -27.79 -2.87 -0.96
CA SER A 504 -27.45 -2.53 0.44
C SER A 504 -26.29 -3.37 1.03
N GLY A 505 -25.67 -4.27 0.25
CA GLY A 505 -24.56 -5.13 0.72
C GLY A 505 -23.23 -4.42 0.92
N GLY A 506 -23.09 -3.20 0.41
CA GLY A 506 -21.91 -2.35 0.60
C GLY A 506 -20.78 -2.63 -0.38
N TRP A 507 -19.94 -1.62 -0.59
CA TRP A 507 -18.86 -1.67 -1.58
C TRP A 507 -17.73 -2.63 -1.21
N THR A 508 -17.44 -2.79 0.08
CA THR A 508 -16.38 -3.67 0.57
C THR A 508 -16.61 -5.11 0.14
N THR A 509 -17.83 -5.64 0.31
CA THR A 509 -18.16 -6.99 -0.14
C THR A 509 -18.10 -7.12 -1.66
N LEU A 510 -18.60 -6.13 -2.40
CA LEU A 510 -18.47 -6.13 -3.87
C LEU A 510 -17.01 -6.24 -4.29
N GLN A 511 -16.14 -5.41 -3.71
CA GLN A 511 -14.71 -5.41 -4.03
C GLN A 511 -14.06 -6.74 -3.64
N HIS A 512 -14.37 -7.26 -2.45
CA HIS A 512 -13.88 -8.55 -1.96
C HIS A 512 -14.15 -9.69 -2.95
N GLU A 513 -15.40 -9.92 -3.33
CA GLU A 513 -15.77 -11.03 -4.21
C GLU A 513 -15.26 -10.84 -5.64
N ILE A 514 -15.15 -9.59 -6.11
CA ILE A 514 -14.57 -9.31 -7.43
C ILE A 514 -13.07 -9.67 -7.48
N VAL A 515 -12.34 -9.62 -6.34
CA VAL A 515 -10.99 -10.18 -6.28
C VAL A 515 -11.01 -11.67 -6.57
N HIS A 516 -11.90 -12.42 -5.91
CA HIS A 516 -12.03 -13.87 -6.12
C HIS A 516 -12.35 -14.19 -7.59
N GLN A 517 -13.31 -13.49 -8.17
CA GLN A 517 -13.66 -13.66 -9.58
C GLN A 517 -12.49 -13.35 -10.51
N ILE A 518 -11.85 -12.19 -10.37
CA ILE A 518 -10.76 -11.81 -11.28
C ILE A 518 -9.60 -12.80 -11.18
N LEU A 519 -9.15 -13.17 -9.97
CA LEU A 519 -8.05 -14.11 -9.80
C LEU A 519 -8.42 -15.53 -10.26
N GLY A 520 -9.64 -15.97 -9.98
CA GLY A 520 -10.16 -17.28 -10.39
C GLY A 520 -10.30 -17.40 -11.91
N GLU A 521 -10.95 -16.45 -12.57
CA GLU A 521 -11.17 -16.47 -14.03
C GLU A 521 -9.89 -16.22 -14.84
N THR A 522 -8.87 -15.63 -14.20
CA THR A 522 -7.57 -15.40 -14.83
C THR A 522 -6.54 -16.46 -14.46
N SER A 523 -6.94 -17.57 -13.84
CA SER A 523 -6.03 -18.67 -13.48
C SER A 523 -6.65 -20.05 -13.74
N PRO A 524 -5.86 -21.09 -14.11
CA PRO A 524 -6.40 -22.44 -14.31
C PRO A 524 -6.70 -23.21 -13.01
N GLY A 525 -6.38 -22.67 -11.83
CA GLY A 525 -6.55 -23.35 -10.55
C GLY A 525 -7.03 -22.43 -9.44
N HIS A 526 -6.91 -22.91 -8.19
CA HIS A 526 -7.39 -22.22 -6.99
C HIS A 526 -6.28 -22.14 -5.94
N ALA A 527 -6.28 -21.06 -5.17
CA ALA A 527 -5.43 -20.92 -4.00
C ALA A 527 -6.03 -21.61 -2.76
N GLU A 528 -5.19 -21.81 -1.74
CA GLU A 528 -5.63 -22.17 -0.39
C GLU A 528 -6.55 -21.08 0.20
N ALA A 529 -7.52 -21.46 1.02
CA ALA A 529 -8.55 -20.55 1.53
C ALA A 529 -7.97 -19.29 2.18
N TRP A 530 -7.00 -19.42 3.11
CA TRP A 530 -6.37 -18.25 3.75
C TRP A 530 -5.76 -17.26 2.76
N LEU A 531 -5.22 -17.77 1.65
CA LEU A 531 -4.49 -16.98 0.67
C LEU A 531 -5.46 -16.26 -0.27
N ALA A 532 -6.50 -16.95 -0.75
CA ALA A 532 -7.57 -16.36 -1.54
C ALA A 532 -8.28 -15.25 -0.74
N GLU A 533 -8.70 -15.56 0.48
CA GLU A 533 -9.43 -14.62 1.35
C GLU A 533 -8.54 -13.46 1.81
N GLY A 534 -7.29 -13.73 2.15
CA GLY A 534 -6.33 -12.68 2.49
C GLY A 534 -6.07 -11.72 1.32
N ALA A 535 -5.98 -12.23 0.08
CA ALA A 535 -5.82 -11.41 -1.11
C ALA A 535 -7.07 -10.56 -1.39
N ALA A 536 -8.27 -11.07 -1.11
CA ALA A 536 -9.49 -10.29 -1.20
C ALA A 536 -9.57 -9.19 -0.13
N VAL A 537 -9.29 -9.53 1.14
CA VAL A 537 -9.26 -8.57 2.26
C VAL A 537 -8.23 -7.46 2.05
N TYR A 538 -7.12 -7.73 1.37
CA TYR A 538 -6.11 -6.70 1.09
C TYR A 538 -6.66 -5.56 0.21
N LEU A 539 -7.62 -5.85 -0.69
CA LEU A 539 -8.18 -4.86 -1.62
C LEU A 539 -9.61 -4.39 -1.28
N GLU A 540 -10.30 -5.05 -0.35
CA GLU A 540 -11.73 -4.83 -0.09
C GLU A 540 -12.07 -3.40 0.36
N ASP A 541 -11.15 -2.70 1.01
CA ASP A 541 -11.36 -1.34 1.52
C ASP A 541 -10.88 -0.23 0.55
N ALA A 542 -10.65 -0.56 -0.73
CA ALA A 542 -10.25 0.44 -1.72
C ALA A 542 -11.30 1.55 -1.88
N PHE A 543 -10.87 2.82 -1.85
CA PHE A 543 -11.75 3.98 -1.85
C PHE A 543 -11.31 5.03 -2.88
N PHE A 544 -12.24 5.90 -3.28
CA PHE A 544 -11.93 6.97 -4.22
C PHE A 544 -11.24 8.14 -3.50
N ARG A 545 -10.11 8.56 -4.05
CA ARG A 545 -9.43 9.80 -3.71
C ARG A 545 -9.13 10.54 -5.00
N ASP A 546 -9.66 11.77 -5.13
CA ASP A 546 -9.48 12.61 -6.31
C ASP A 546 -9.90 11.94 -7.63
N GLY A 547 -10.97 11.14 -7.58
CA GLY A 547 -11.51 10.41 -8.74
C GLY A 547 -10.76 9.13 -9.10
N VAL A 548 -9.72 8.75 -8.34
CA VAL A 548 -8.95 7.52 -8.55
C VAL A 548 -9.19 6.58 -7.38
N LEU A 549 -9.44 5.30 -7.67
CA LEU A 549 -9.58 4.29 -6.64
C LEU A 549 -8.19 3.92 -6.10
N THR A 550 -7.99 3.97 -4.79
CA THR A 550 -6.72 3.68 -4.11
C THR A 550 -6.94 2.80 -2.88
N LEU A 551 -5.90 2.10 -2.44
CA LEU A 551 -5.91 1.37 -1.16
C LEU A 551 -5.63 2.30 0.03
N GLY A 552 -4.98 3.44 -0.22
CA GLY A 552 -4.45 4.28 0.83
C GLY A 552 -3.37 3.57 1.66
N GLU A 553 -3.20 4.04 2.89
CA GLU A 553 -2.31 3.49 3.90
C GLU A 553 -3.05 2.54 4.86
N ARG A 554 -2.31 1.90 5.77
CA ARG A 554 -2.79 0.92 6.76
C ARG A 554 -4.10 1.31 7.46
N GLN A 555 -4.25 2.57 7.87
CA GLN A 555 -5.42 3.08 8.58
C GLN A 555 -6.73 3.00 7.79
N HIS A 556 -6.65 2.82 6.48
CA HIS A 556 -7.82 2.66 5.61
C HIS A 556 -8.26 1.19 5.50
N HIS A 557 -7.46 0.24 5.98
CA HIS A 557 -7.81 -1.17 5.98
C HIS A 557 -8.41 -1.56 7.33
N ARG A 558 -9.75 -1.52 7.43
CA ARG A 558 -10.47 -1.65 8.70
C ARG A 558 -10.12 -2.93 9.44
N ARG A 559 -10.08 -4.08 8.74
CA ARG A 559 -9.75 -5.38 9.37
C ARG A 559 -8.32 -5.43 9.90
N ILE A 560 -7.40 -4.75 9.22
CA ILE A 560 -5.97 -4.72 9.58
C ILE A 560 -5.75 -3.83 10.79
N VAL A 561 -6.43 -2.67 10.85
CA VAL A 561 -6.42 -1.80 12.03
C VAL A 561 -7.01 -2.53 13.24
N THR A 562 -8.12 -3.24 13.07
CA THR A 562 -8.68 -4.06 14.15
C THR A 562 -7.73 -5.14 14.60
N TYR A 563 -7.09 -5.87 13.66
CA TYR A 563 -6.08 -6.87 13.98
C TYR A 563 -4.92 -6.27 14.79
N GLU A 564 -4.36 -5.15 14.33
CA GLU A 564 -3.27 -4.45 15.01
C GLU A 564 -3.65 -4.00 16.43
N SER A 565 -4.85 -3.44 16.58
CA SER A 565 -5.38 -3.04 17.89
C SER A 565 -5.50 -4.24 18.83
N MET A 566 -6.02 -5.36 18.35
CA MET A 566 -6.20 -6.57 19.14
C MET A 566 -4.85 -7.19 19.52
N GLU A 567 -3.89 -7.28 18.60
CA GLU A 567 -2.54 -7.81 18.90
C GLU A 567 -1.85 -6.96 19.97
N ARG A 568 -1.94 -5.62 19.88
CA ARG A 568 -1.35 -4.69 20.87
C ARG A 568 -2.02 -4.75 22.23
N SER A 569 -3.31 -5.04 22.29
CA SER A 569 -4.04 -5.20 23.55
C SER A 569 -3.92 -6.60 24.15
N GLY A 570 -3.08 -7.48 23.60
CA GLY A 570 -2.93 -8.86 24.05
C GLY A 570 -4.10 -9.79 23.68
N GLY A 571 -4.90 -9.38 22.71
CA GLY A 571 -5.96 -10.20 22.11
C GLY A 571 -5.39 -11.44 21.42
N LYS A 572 -6.18 -12.51 21.36
CA LYS A 572 -5.81 -13.75 20.65
C LYS A 572 -6.25 -13.65 19.21
N GLU A 573 -5.41 -13.10 18.34
CA GLU A 573 -5.62 -13.09 16.88
C GLU A 573 -4.92 -14.29 16.19
N HIS A 574 -5.32 -14.61 14.95
CA HIS A 574 -4.62 -15.64 14.18
C HIS A 574 -3.28 -15.11 13.67
N LYS A 575 -2.20 -15.83 13.94
CA LYS A 575 -0.84 -15.48 13.50
C LYS A 575 -0.55 -16.14 12.16
N LEU A 576 0.56 -15.78 11.52
CA LEU A 576 0.95 -16.35 10.22
C LEU A 576 0.96 -17.89 10.26
N LEU A 577 1.59 -18.48 11.27
CA LEU A 577 1.67 -19.94 11.39
C LEU A 577 0.31 -20.60 11.64
N ASP A 578 -0.65 -19.87 12.21
CA ASP A 578 -2.01 -20.37 12.34
C ASP A 578 -2.74 -20.29 11.00
N MET A 579 -2.63 -19.17 10.29
CA MET A 579 -3.35 -18.93 9.04
C MET A 579 -2.95 -19.86 7.90
N ILE A 580 -1.67 -20.20 7.76
CA ILE A 580 -1.22 -21.13 6.71
C ILE A 580 -1.76 -22.57 6.87
N LYS A 581 -2.45 -22.87 7.98
CA LYS A 581 -3.16 -24.14 8.20
C LYS A 581 -4.55 -24.14 7.57
N PHE A 582 -5.12 -22.98 7.26
CA PHE A 582 -6.48 -22.82 6.75
C PHE A 582 -6.49 -23.00 5.23
N ARG A 583 -6.41 -24.26 4.79
CA ARG A 583 -6.18 -24.59 3.38
C ARG A 583 -7.46 -24.80 2.60
N THR A 584 -8.48 -25.33 3.27
CA THR A 584 -9.77 -25.68 2.68
C THR A 584 -10.88 -24.79 3.22
N SER A 585 -12.04 -24.77 2.55
CA SER A 585 -13.24 -24.08 3.07
C SER A 585 -13.68 -24.63 4.42
N GLN A 586 -13.50 -25.94 4.67
CA GLN A 586 -13.80 -26.53 5.98
C GLN A 586 -12.90 -25.98 7.09
N ASP A 587 -11.61 -25.80 6.80
CA ASP A 587 -10.70 -25.17 7.76
C ASP A 587 -11.09 -23.70 7.98
N TRP A 588 -11.46 -23.01 6.89
CA TRP A 588 -11.89 -21.62 6.88
C TRP A 588 -13.17 -21.35 7.69
N ASP A 589 -14.15 -22.25 7.59
CA ASP A 589 -15.42 -22.13 8.30
C ASP A 589 -15.30 -22.60 9.76
N SER A 590 -14.12 -23.04 10.19
CA SER A 590 -13.88 -23.41 11.58
C SER A 590 -13.64 -22.17 12.47
N GLY A 591 -14.37 -22.10 13.59
CA GLY A 591 -14.19 -21.08 14.61
C GLY A 591 -14.83 -19.72 14.28
N ASP A 592 -14.16 -18.63 14.67
CA ASP A 592 -14.63 -17.27 14.44
C ASP A 592 -14.20 -16.79 13.04
N ILE A 593 -15.13 -16.82 12.09
CA ILE A 593 -14.88 -16.42 10.71
C ILE A 593 -14.37 -14.96 10.60
N SER A 594 -14.84 -14.07 11.49
CA SER A 594 -14.40 -12.67 11.50
C SER A 594 -12.91 -12.57 11.84
N LYS A 595 -12.45 -13.42 12.77
CA LYS A 595 -11.05 -13.58 13.13
C LYS A 595 -10.24 -14.19 11.98
N ASN A 596 -10.80 -15.14 11.23
CA ASN A 596 -10.14 -15.73 10.06
C ASN A 596 -9.86 -14.68 8.98
N TYR A 597 -10.85 -13.85 8.63
CA TYR A 597 -10.66 -12.74 7.70
C TYR A 597 -9.65 -11.70 8.21
N ARG A 598 -9.70 -11.31 9.50
CA ARG A 598 -8.72 -10.37 10.07
C ARG A 598 -7.30 -10.94 10.01
N GLY A 599 -7.11 -12.20 10.39
CA GLY A 599 -5.82 -12.87 10.35
C GLY A 599 -5.27 -13.02 8.92
N ALA A 600 -6.09 -13.50 7.99
CA ALA A 600 -5.69 -13.67 6.58
C ALA A 600 -5.31 -12.33 5.94
N GLY A 601 -6.15 -11.31 6.13
CA GLY A 601 -5.85 -9.94 5.70
C GLY A 601 -4.56 -9.42 6.31
N ALA A 602 -4.34 -9.62 7.61
CA ALA A 602 -3.13 -9.17 8.30
C ALA A 602 -1.88 -9.88 7.79
N VAL A 603 -1.95 -11.18 7.48
CA VAL A 603 -0.84 -11.92 6.88
C VAL A 603 -0.52 -11.34 5.50
N VAL A 604 -1.51 -11.19 4.62
CA VAL A 604 -1.28 -10.66 3.27
C VAL A 604 -0.78 -9.22 3.31
N TYR A 605 -1.39 -8.36 4.14
CA TYR A 605 -0.94 -6.99 4.32
C TYR A 605 0.51 -6.93 4.82
N PHE A 606 0.88 -7.78 5.79
CA PHE A 606 2.26 -7.92 6.23
C PHE A 606 3.18 -8.31 5.07
N LEU A 607 2.90 -9.42 4.36
CA LEU A 607 3.74 -9.92 3.27
C LEU A 607 3.91 -8.91 2.11
N CYS A 608 2.90 -8.08 1.86
CA CYS A 608 2.95 -7.00 0.88
C CYS A 608 3.75 -5.77 1.32
N ASN A 609 3.77 -5.44 2.62
CA ASN A 609 4.26 -4.14 3.09
C ASN A 609 5.48 -4.19 4.01
N PHE A 610 5.85 -5.35 4.56
CA PHE A 610 7.02 -5.44 5.44
C PHE A 610 8.32 -5.18 4.69
N ASP A 611 9.31 -4.66 5.42
CA ASP A 611 10.59 -4.21 4.87
C ASP A 611 10.41 -3.15 3.75
N GLY A 612 9.47 -2.23 3.94
CA GLY A 612 9.14 -1.20 2.96
C GLY A 612 8.53 -1.75 1.66
N GLY A 613 7.84 -2.88 1.73
CA GLY A 613 7.24 -3.54 0.56
C GLY A 613 8.25 -4.23 -0.37
N ARG A 614 9.49 -4.44 0.09
CA ARG A 614 10.54 -5.17 -0.66
C ARG A 614 10.05 -6.53 -1.15
N TYR A 615 9.25 -7.21 -0.34
CA TYR A 615 8.76 -8.57 -0.59
C TYR A 615 7.40 -8.66 -1.30
N ARG A 616 6.74 -7.54 -1.61
CA ARG A 616 5.46 -7.52 -2.33
C ARG A 616 5.52 -8.40 -3.59
N GLY A 617 6.59 -8.23 -4.38
CA GLY A 617 6.72 -8.99 -5.63
C GLY A 617 6.83 -10.50 -5.42
N ASP A 618 7.47 -10.94 -4.32
CA ASP A 618 7.54 -12.36 -3.99
C ASP A 618 6.19 -12.90 -3.50
N PHE A 619 5.42 -12.11 -2.75
CA PHE A 619 4.05 -12.47 -2.39
C PHE A 619 3.16 -12.66 -3.63
N ILE A 620 3.22 -11.74 -4.60
CA ILE A 620 2.38 -11.85 -5.81
C ILE A 620 2.80 -13.03 -6.69
N GLU A 621 4.10 -13.30 -6.82
CA GLU A 621 4.55 -14.52 -7.50
C GLU A 621 4.12 -15.79 -6.74
N TYR A 622 4.11 -15.77 -5.40
CA TYR A 622 3.61 -16.87 -4.56
C TYR A 622 2.10 -17.09 -4.76
N LEU A 623 1.32 -16.02 -4.74
CA LEU A 623 -0.12 -16.02 -5.02
C LEU A 623 -0.41 -16.64 -6.39
N ARG A 624 0.32 -16.19 -7.43
CA ARG A 624 0.20 -16.72 -8.79
C ARG A 624 0.53 -18.21 -8.86
N ALA A 625 1.61 -18.65 -8.21
CA ALA A 625 1.97 -20.05 -8.15
C ALA A 625 0.84 -20.90 -7.53
N ALA A 626 0.27 -20.45 -6.41
CA ALA A 626 -0.84 -21.11 -5.76
C ALA A 626 -2.08 -21.21 -6.68
N TYR A 627 -2.49 -20.10 -7.30
CA TYR A 627 -3.61 -20.08 -8.25
C TYR A 627 -3.35 -20.91 -9.51
N ASN A 628 -2.10 -21.19 -9.88
CA ASN A 628 -1.74 -22.13 -10.94
C ASN A 628 -1.73 -23.60 -10.48
N GLY A 629 -2.30 -23.91 -9.31
CA GLY A 629 -2.39 -25.26 -8.75
C GLY A 629 -1.09 -25.76 -8.12
N GLN A 630 -0.07 -24.91 -7.99
CA GLN A 630 1.14 -25.27 -7.25
C GLN A 630 0.87 -25.18 -5.75
N ARG A 631 1.67 -25.88 -4.93
CA ARG A 631 1.65 -25.77 -3.46
C ARG A 631 2.97 -25.18 -2.96
N PRO A 632 3.28 -23.92 -3.30
CA PRO A 632 4.54 -23.30 -2.93
C PRO A 632 4.66 -23.17 -1.40
N LYS A 633 5.89 -23.25 -0.88
CA LYS A 633 6.18 -22.84 0.51
C LYS A 633 6.54 -21.36 0.54
N LEU A 634 6.16 -20.66 1.61
CA LEU A 634 6.54 -19.25 1.77
C LEU A 634 8.07 -19.12 1.80
N SER A 635 8.75 -20.04 2.47
CA SER A 635 10.22 -20.05 2.53
C SER A 635 10.91 -20.04 1.16
N ASP A 636 10.33 -20.66 0.14
CA ASP A 636 10.87 -20.66 -1.23
C ASP A 636 10.80 -19.26 -1.88
N PHE A 637 9.82 -18.44 -1.50
CA PHE A 637 9.57 -17.11 -2.06
C PHE A 637 10.22 -15.99 -1.26
N PHE A 638 10.17 -16.08 0.07
CA PHE A 638 10.69 -15.04 0.96
C PHE A 638 12.14 -15.30 1.38
N GLY A 639 12.65 -16.52 1.19
CA GLY A 639 14.00 -16.90 1.63
C GLY A 639 14.15 -16.94 3.14
N MET A 640 13.03 -16.97 3.87
CA MET A 640 12.97 -17.00 5.32
C MET A 640 12.03 -18.12 5.75
N PRO A 641 12.36 -18.92 6.79
CA PRO A 641 11.42 -19.88 7.35
C PRO A 641 10.12 -19.21 7.80
N GLU A 642 8.99 -19.93 7.73
CA GLU A 642 7.67 -19.44 8.11
C GLU A 642 7.63 -18.95 9.57
N ARG A 643 8.40 -19.58 10.46
CA ARG A 643 8.55 -19.14 11.86
C ARG A 643 9.23 -17.76 11.97
N VAL A 644 10.19 -17.46 11.09
CA VAL A 644 10.84 -16.15 11.04
C VAL A 644 9.84 -15.11 10.54
N LEU A 645 9.07 -15.43 9.50
CA LEU A 645 8.01 -14.55 9.00
C LEU A 645 6.95 -14.27 10.08
N ASP A 646 6.56 -15.26 10.87
CA ASP A 646 5.62 -15.09 11.99
C ASP A 646 6.14 -14.12 13.06
N LEU A 647 7.42 -14.24 13.44
CA LEU A 647 8.06 -13.31 14.37
C LEU A 647 8.13 -11.89 13.81
N LEU A 648 8.50 -11.74 12.54
CA LEU A 648 8.52 -10.44 11.87
C LEU A 648 7.12 -9.83 11.75
N MET A 649 6.08 -10.64 11.51
CA MET A 649 4.70 -10.18 11.47
C MET A 649 4.24 -9.64 12.83
N ARG A 650 4.56 -10.33 13.93
CA ARG A 650 4.26 -9.82 15.28
C ARG A 650 4.91 -8.46 15.51
N ARG A 651 6.20 -8.34 15.16
CA ARG A 651 6.93 -7.06 15.23
C ARG A 651 6.31 -5.97 14.35
N PHE A 652 5.83 -6.34 13.16
CA PHE A 652 5.23 -5.40 12.20
C PHE A 652 4.00 -4.71 12.78
N TYR A 653 3.14 -5.46 13.48
CA TYR A 653 1.93 -4.91 14.12
C TYR A 653 2.19 -4.34 15.51
N ASP A 654 3.06 -4.98 16.29
CA ASP A 654 3.54 -4.49 17.58
C ASP A 654 5.07 -4.36 17.58
N PRO A 655 5.61 -3.17 17.30
CA PRO A 655 7.05 -2.93 17.34
C PRO A 655 7.72 -3.19 18.70
N ASN A 656 6.93 -3.23 19.78
CA ASN A 656 7.37 -3.52 21.14
C ASN A 656 7.22 -5.00 21.51
N ALA A 657 6.70 -5.83 20.60
CA ALA A 657 6.53 -7.26 20.85
C ALA A 657 7.87 -7.88 21.23
N LYS A 658 7.91 -8.55 22.38
CA LYS A 658 9.03 -9.41 22.75
C LYS A 658 9.06 -10.57 21.78
N LEU A 659 10.09 -10.61 20.94
CA LEU A 659 10.28 -11.73 20.04
C LEU A 659 10.89 -12.88 20.83
N ASP A 660 10.16 -13.98 20.93
CA ASP A 660 10.70 -15.26 21.39
C ASP A 660 11.62 -15.83 20.31
N ILE A 661 12.81 -15.24 20.21
CA ILE A 661 13.82 -15.63 19.26
C ILE A 661 14.33 -17.00 19.70
N PRO A 662 14.10 -18.07 18.92
CA PRO A 662 14.71 -19.35 19.23
C PRO A 662 16.23 -19.19 19.33
N GLY A 663 16.79 -19.40 20.53
CA GLY A 663 18.21 -19.25 20.84
C GLY A 663 18.65 -17.85 21.30
N GLY A 664 17.73 -16.92 21.57
CA GLY A 664 18.04 -15.56 22.08
C GLY A 664 18.10 -15.44 23.60
N ALA A 665 17.32 -16.23 24.33
CA ALA A 665 17.76 -16.78 25.61
C ALA A 665 18.41 -18.10 25.22
N GLY A 666 19.69 -18.32 25.54
CA GLY A 666 20.43 -19.48 25.06
C GLY A 666 19.57 -20.73 25.19
N ALA A 667 19.38 -21.47 24.09
CA ALA A 667 18.55 -22.67 24.09
C ALA A 667 18.93 -23.45 25.34
N SER A 668 17.97 -23.65 26.25
CA SER A 668 18.34 -24.22 27.53
C SER A 668 18.90 -25.62 27.25
N ALA A 669 19.67 -26.16 28.20
CA ALA A 669 20.05 -27.55 28.14
C ALA A 669 18.80 -28.46 27.92
N GLU A 670 17.62 -28.04 28.40
CA GLU A 670 16.37 -28.74 28.11
C GLU A 670 15.89 -28.56 26.66
N ASP A 671 15.95 -27.37 26.06
CA ASP A 671 15.54 -27.17 24.66
C ASP A 671 16.41 -27.97 23.67
N LEU A 672 17.72 -27.97 23.89
CA LEU A 672 18.65 -28.76 23.09
C LEU A 672 18.42 -30.26 23.31
N SER A 673 18.19 -30.69 24.56
CA SER A 673 17.84 -32.08 24.86
C SER A 673 16.51 -32.49 24.21
N ALA A 674 15.49 -31.64 24.27
CA ALA A 674 14.18 -31.88 23.67
C ALA A 674 14.26 -31.95 22.14
N ALA A 675 15.05 -31.09 21.50
CA ALA A 675 15.31 -31.15 20.07
C ALA A 675 16.04 -32.44 19.67
N ILE A 676 17.05 -32.84 20.46
CA ILE A 676 17.78 -34.10 20.29
C ILE A 676 16.84 -35.31 20.47
N ASP A 677 15.97 -35.29 21.47
CA ASP A 677 15.06 -36.38 21.76
C ASP A 677 13.93 -36.47 20.73
N ALA A 678 13.43 -35.34 20.22
CA ALA A 678 12.54 -35.31 19.06
C ALA A 678 13.21 -35.94 17.84
N LEU A 679 14.47 -35.59 17.57
CA LEU A 679 15.23 -36.18 16.47
C LEU A 679 15.46 -37.68 16.66
N LYS A 680 15.85 -38.13 17.86
CA LYS A 680 16.00 -39.56 18.19
C LYS A 680 14.68 -40.31 18.01
N LYS A 681 13.56 -39.75 18.49
CA LYS A 681 12.22 -40.34 18.39
C LYS A 681 11.80 -40.51 16.94
N THR A 682 11.99 -39.47 16.12
CA THR A 682 11.64 -39.52 14.70
C THR A 682 12.52 -40.52 13.93
N ALA A 683 13.83 -40.48 14.16
CA ALA A 683 14.79 -41.35 13.47
C ALA A 683 14.81 -42.79 14.00
N GLY A 684 14.26 -43.04 15.19
CA GLY A 684 14.17 -44.36 15.81
C GLY A 684 13.01 -45.21 15.31
N LYS A 685 12.07 -44.63 14.54
CA LYS A 685 10.97 -45.37 13.91
C LYS A 685 11.51 -46.38 12.88
N SER A 686 10.88 -47.54 12.76
CA SER A 686 11.24 -48.58 11.78
C SER A 686 11.05 -48.13 10.32
N LYS A 687 10.13 -47.17 10.09
CA LYS A 687 9.92 -46.45 8.84
C LYS A 687 9.86 -44.95 9.14
N PRO A 688 11.00 -44.27 9.26
CA PRO A 688 11.02 -42.87 9.65
C PRO A 688 10.58 -41.98 8.48
N ASP A 689 9.77 -40.97 8.78
CA ASP A 689 9.39 -39.93 7.83
C ASP A 689 10.57 -38.98 7.62
N LEU A 690 11.03 -38.87 6.37
CA LEU A 690 12.22 -38.12 5.99
C LEU A 690 12.02 -36.61 6.18
N ASP A 691 10.80 -36.11 6.01
CA ASP A 691 10.47 -34.69 6.22
C ASP A 691 10.47 -34.37 7.72
N GLN A 692 9.98 -35.30 8.56
CA GLN A 692 10.07 -35.16 10.02
C GLN A 692 11.52 -35.19 10.50
N ILE A 693 12.39 -36.01 9.89
CA ILE A 693 13.83 -36.04 10.23
C ILE A 693 14.47 -34.69 9.89
N ALA A 694 14.21 -34.15 8.70
CA ALA A 694 14.75 -32.85 8.29
C ALA A 694 14.30 -31.74 9.25
N ALA A 695 13.01 -31.70 9.61
CA ALA A 695 12.48 -30.74 10.58
C ALA A 695 13.12 -30.88 11.98
N SER A 696 13.26 -32.11 12.50
CA SER A 696 13.95 -32.35 13.77
C SER A 696 15.44 -31.96 13.71
N PHE A 697 16.10 -32.13 12.58
CA PHE A 697 17.50 -31.74 12.39
C PHE A 697 17.67 -30.22 12.37
N ASP A 698 16.76 -29.50 11.71
CA ASP A 698 16.72 -28.04 11.75
C ASP A 698 16.48 -27.52 13.18
N LEU A 699 15.63 -28.18 13.97
CA LEU A 699 15.44 -27.84 15.39
C LEU A 699 16.75 -27.97 16.18
N VAL A 700 17.48 -29.08 16.02
CA VAL A 700 18.79 -29.29 16.67
C VAL A 700 19.80 -28.25 16.20
N ARG A 701 19.89 -27.97 14.90
CA ARG A 701 20.80 -26.96 14.35
C ARG A 701 20.51 -25.57 14.91
N ASN A 702 19.24 -25.20 15.01
CA ASN A 702 18.82 -23.91 15.56
C ASN A 702 19.10 -23.82 17.06
N ALA A 703 18.87 -24.91 17.82
CA ALA A 703 19.23 -24.97 19.24
C ALA A 703 20.75 -24.84 19.45
N LEU A 704 21.55 -25.49 18.60
CA LEU A 704 23.02 -25.41 18.64
C LEU A 704 23.56 -24.01 18.30
N ALA A 705 22.88 -23.24 17.45
CA ALA A 705 23.31 -21.90 17.07
C ALA A 705 23.19 -20.85 18.20
N GLY A 706 22.45 -21.14 19.27
CA GLY A 706 22.21 -20.25 20.41
C GLY A 706 23.01 -20.58 21.68
N VAL A 707 24.04 -21.41 21.57
CA VAL A 707 24.80 -21.95 22.71
C VAL A 707 25.95 -21.00 23.10
N GLU A 708 25.79 -20.23 24.18
CA GLU A 708 26.84 -19.32 24.70
C GLU A 708 27.47 -19.81 26.03
N THR A 709 27.00 -20.92 26.63
CA THR A 709 27.51 -21.44 27.91
C THR A 709 28.33 -22.73 27.78
N LYS A 710 29.29 -22.96 28.68
CA LYS A 710 30.12 -24.19 28.72
C LYS A 710 29.32 -25.49 28.76
N GLU A 711 28.21 -25.52 29.51
CA GLU A 711 27.36 -26.72 29.59
C GLU A 711 26.60 -26.96 28.29
N ALA A 712 26.15 -25.90 27.64
CA ALA A 712 25.52 -25.99 26.34
C ALA A 712 26.55 -26.39 25.26
N GLU A 713 27.82 -25.98 25.35
CA GLU A 713 28.90 -26.44 24.44
C GLU A 713 29.17 -27.95 24.60
N LYS A 714 29.14 -28.45 25.84
CA LYS A 714 29.22 -29.89 26.14
C LYS A 714 28.03 -30.64 25.56
N GLN A 715 26.82 -30.13 25.72
CA GLN A 715 25.63 -30.71 25.09
C GLN A 715 25.68 -30.63 23.56
N ALA A 716 26.24 -29.56 23.00
CA ALA A 716 26.47 -29.43 21.57
C ALA A 716 27.42 -30.51 21.05
N LYS A 717 28.51 -30.80 21.76
CA LYS A 717 29.41 -31.93 21.45
C LYS A 717 28.69 -33.27 21.52
N VAL A 718 27.81 -33.47 22.51
CA VAL A 718 26.96 -34.67 22.62
C VAL A 718 25.97 -34.75 21.46
N ALA A 719 25.36 -33.64 21.05
CA ALA A 719 24.45 -33.55 19.91
C ALA A 719 25.17 -33.92 18.62
N VAL A 720 26.32 -33.32 18.34
CA VAL A 720 27.15 -33.62 17.15
C VAL A 720 27.57 -35.08 17.13
N LYS A 721 27.99 -35.64 18.28
CA LYS A 721 28.33 -37.08 18.40
C LYS A 721 27.11 -37.97 18.15
N THR A 722 25.94 -37.55 18.64
CA THR A 722 24.67 -38.26 18.43
C THR A 722 24.25 -38.21 16.97
N LEU A 723 24.29 -37.04 16.33
CA LEU A 723 24.06 -36.82 14.90
C LEU A 723 25.01 -37.66 14.04
N SER A 724 26.30 -37.75 14.41
CA SER A 724 27.28 -38.58 13.70
C SER A 724 26.94 -40.08 13.78
N LYS A 725 26.60 -40.58 14.98
CA LYS A 725 26.15 -41.97 15.18
C LYS A 725 24.86 -42.24 14.42
N MET A 726 23.93 -41.29 14.42
CA MET A 726 22.66 -41.38 13.70
C MET A 726 22.85 -41.33 12.20
N ARG A 727 23.72 -40.46 11.65
CA ARG A 727 24.09 -40.46 10.22
C ARG A 727 24.61 -41.82 9.79
N LYS A 728 25.45 -42.50 10.59
CA LYS A 728 25.90 -43.87 10.28
C LYS A 728 24.76 -44.89 10.30
N LYS A 729 23.82 -44.78 11.24
CA LYS A 729 22.66 -45.68 11.36
C LYS A 729 21.62 -45.42 10.27
N GLN A 730 21.33 -44.15 9.98
CA GLN A 730 20.43 -43.70 8.92
C GLN A 730 21.02 -43.98 7.55
N ALA A 731 22.33 -43.80 7.32
CA ALA A 731 22.97 -44.24 6.08
C ALA A 731 22.70 -45.72 5.83
N ARG A 732 22.78 -46.58 6.86
CA ARG A 732 22.46 -48.02 6.73
C ARG A 732 20.96 -48.31 6.54
N VAL A 733 20.07 -47.54 7.16
CA VAL A 733 18.61 -47.68 7.00
C VAL A 733 18.15 -47.18 5.64
N VAL A 734 18.69 -46.05 5.19
CA VAL A 734 18.50 -45.47 3.86
C VAL A 734 19.11 -46.40 2.82
N GLU A 735 20.31 -46.94 3.02
CA GLU A 735 20.92 -47.94 2.15
C GLU A 735 20.09 -49.23 2.08
N LYS A 736 19.52 -49.70 3.20
CA LYS A 736 18.55 -50.82 3.20
C LYS A 736 17.25 -50.46 2.48
N ALA A 737 16.73 -49.25 2.66
CA ALA A 737 15.52 -48.79 1.99
C ALA A 737 15.74 -48.59 0.48
N ILE A 738 16.93 -48.11 0.07
CA ILE A 738 17.39 -48.02 -1.33
C ILE A 738 17.47 -49.42 -1.92
N LYS A 739 18.11 -50.37 -1.22
CA LYS A 739 18.21 -51.76 -1.67
C LYS A 739 16.85 -52.46 -1.76
N ALA A 740 15.87 -52.03 -0.95
CA ALA A 740 14.50 -52.58 -0.96
C ALA A 740 13.56 -51.88 -1.96
N ALA A 741 13.89 -50.67 -2.42
CA ALA A 741 13.03 -49.87 -3.29
C ALA A 741 13.60 -49.82 -4.72
N THR A 742 13.50 -50.95 -5.43
CA THR A 742 13.77 -51.01 -6.86
C THR A 742 12.56 -50.46 -7.63
N GLY A 743 12.57 -49.15 -7.92
CA GLY A 743 11.74 -48.56 -8.99
C GLY A 743 10.97 -47.28 -8.61
N GLY A 744 11.53 -46.11 -8.94
CA GLY A 744 10.75 -44.86 -8.99
C GLY A 744 11.60 -43.57 -8.99
N LYS A 745 11.46 -42.74 -10.02
CA LYS A 745 12.15 -41.43 -10.21
C LYS A 745 11.97 -40.46 -9.03
N VAL A 746 10.83 -40.53 -8.34
CA VAL A 746 10.51 -39.74 -7.13
C VAL A 746 11.40 -40.11 -5.93
N LEU A 747 11.86 -41.36 -5.85
CA LEU A 747 12.77 -41.80 -4.79
C LEU A 747 14.17 -41.20 -4.97
N VAL A 748 14.62 -41.08 -6.22
CA VAL A 748 15.94 -40.53 -6.57
C VAL A 748 16.05 -39.05 -6.23
N GLU A 749 15.03 -38.24 -6.54
CA GLU A 749 15.00 -36.82 -6.16
C GLU A 749 14.95 -36.62 -4.63
N ARG A 750 14.17 -37.46 -3.93
CA ARG A 750 14.12 -37.46 -2.45
C ARG A 750 15.46 -37.85 -1.83
N LEU A 751 16.17 -38.80 -2.44
CA LEU A 751 17.51 -39.24 -2.01
C LEU A 751 18.58 -38.18 -2.22
N GLN A 752 18.57 -37.49 -3.37
CA GLN A 752 19.50 -36.40 -3.64
C GLN A 752 19.31 -35.24 -2.65
N ARG A 753 18.06 -34.92 -2.30
CA ARG A 753 17.75 -33.90 -1.29
C ARG A 753 18.25 -34.29 0.11
N LEU A 754 18.17 -35.57 0.47
CA LEU A 754 18.70 -36.09 1.74
C LEU A 754 20.22 -36.14 1.82
N GLN A 755 20.91 -36.42 0.70
CA GLN A 755 22.37 -36.37 0.65
C GLN A 755 22.91 -34.94 0.71
N ALA A 756 22.15 -33.96 0.21
CA ALA A 756 22.49 -32.54 0.27
C ALA A 756 22.30 -31.92 1.67
N LEU A 757 21.47 -32.51 2.52
CA LEU A 757 21.23 -32.14 3.93
C LEU A 757 22.22 -32.85 4.87
#